data_AF-A0AAN9YKI8-F1
#
_entry.id   AF-A0AAN9YKI8-F1
#
_cell.length_a   1.000
_cell.length_b   1.000
_cell.length_c   1.000
_cell.angle_alpha   90.00
_cell.angle_beta   90.00
_cell.angle_gamma   90.00
#
_symmetry.space_group_name_H-M   'P 1'
#
loop_
_entity.id
_entity.type
_entity.pdbx_description
1 polymer ?
#
loop_
_entity_poly.entity_id
_entity_poly.type
_entity_poly.pdbx_seq_one_letter_code
_entity_poly.pdbx_strand_id
1 'polypeptide(L)'
;MLPAERDPNRAVDALVGAIQNLVSDDNYKVIAGVFREVQDLKVENARLSSSSRDTFEEYRKFRNELEAAEVKLLNEKTELQQSIEQKDSQIQALENEKANLDAEVEEGRRKLSEETQKYAELVEKKDELEKAVTDLEAALDGKSKILAESEEAKAKLDAELAEAKESLDSKVEELATLESAKTEVDTQLTEVRTSLDDKTQELASVEEAKATIEAQLAEASAKLEDKTKEAEELAIAQQALTTELEEANTKLTDKAKELDELSEAKTSLETQLAEVSKTLDDKVRDFDDLSEVKAKLENDLADTSTQLAEKSQEAEGLGSQLTETSTKLDDKTKEAEELTSQLTDVNSRLEAKLGEIVELSEAKAAVDTKLAEVSESLNSEQEAKKAVEQDLETTKASLQQEADRAGVLSDEVAYLHQTLQDRNEEIDHLKGEVIEGKGNFDHAQLTIRELENITHGLEKELKAKAARLDEIDGYKAKLKDEPEDSWYVAWPLCPQSSPDPRPSLRRIHTNIVVHPNSVEILDTIWVSILDLAERHFSADLDDSVLRDASCWTNLRSSEYLKHAVRIPLPPSNSTAAKQMRIAAVLAVLSRALTKHIFRPSYLVDNDAELSRVLKDLEAVNPAQELHARSTLLAVLPERERRSAARRVKTVVREVSYLVQHLLSALQYEAFCTALEESCELARRQWRRIQHASMKIEPYFGPPYDDFDWQVLLLPENFGPGGGGGGRVSPSGGGDRISSGSTLGLDAGSSTIGGGARLQDPGAGGDDASTIAESIRSVVDPADIMLVLWPSMCAVENGELVSITQGLVMAKEQASAAFDEEGRRRPWLKDHKKRARSMSQSRKGSGSGSAAGGSPRSAKPPFLAHPHARTEGDAGGGGRAASRNGSAVSDERD
;
A
#
# COMPACT_ATOMS: atom_id res chain seq x y z
N MET A 1 -44.57 -58.89 233.58
CA MET A 1 -44.97 -60.30 233.44
C MET A 1 -44.17 -60.94 232.31
N LEU A 2 -43.74 -62.19 232.52
CA LEU A 2 -43.39 -63.25 231.56
C LEU A 2 -44.09 -63.19 230.16
N PRO A 3 -43.66 -63.93 229.10
CA PRO A 3 -42.34 -64.55 228.82
C PRO A 3 -41.80 -64.50 227.33
N ALA A 4 -40.46 -64.46 227.20
CA ALA A 4 -39.46 -65.07 226.28
C ALA A 4 -39.52 -65.09 224.71
N GLU A 5 -38.69 -64.20 224.12
CA GLU A 5 -37.82 -64.17 222.90
C GLU A 5 -37.81 -65.27 221.78
N ARG A 6 -37.84 -64.83 220.49
CA ARG A 6 -37.23 -65.50 219.29
C ARG A 6 -37.08 -64.58 218.03
N ASP A 7 -35.84 -64.14 217.79
CA ASP A 7 -35.02 -63.85 216.57
C ASP A 7 -35.60 -63.28 215.22
N PRO A 8 -35.11 -62.09 214.72
CA PRO A 8 -35.49 -61.45 213.45
C PRO A 8 -34.79 -61.93 212.15
N ASN A 9 -33.84 -62.89 212.18
CA ASN A 9 -33.10 -63.29 210.95
C ASN A 9 -33.88 -64.18 209.95
N ARG A 10 -35.05 -64.71 210.31
CA ARG A 10 -35.78 -65.65 209.44
C ARG A 10 -36.52 -65.00 208.26
N ALA A 11 -36.77 -63.70 208.29
CA ALA A 11 -37.50 -62.99 207.24
C ALA A 11 -36.63 -62.66 206.02
N VAL A 12 -35.32 -62.44 206.22
CA VAL A 12 -34.38 -62.11 205.13
C VAL A 12 -34.03 -63.36 204.31
N ASP A 13 -33.85 -64.52 204.96
CA ASP A 13 -33.62 -65.79 204.25
C ASP A 13 -34.81 -66.19 203.38
N ALA A 14 -36.04 -65.86 203.78
CA ALA A 14 -37.22 -66.09 202.95
C ALA A 14 -37.24 -65.21 201.69
N LEU A 15 -36.76 -63.96 201.76
CA LEU A 15 -36.69 -63.06 200.61
C LEU A 15 -35.54 -63.41 199.66
N VAL A 16 -34.37 -63.76 200.20
CA VAL A 16 -33.21 -64.20 199.41
C VAL A 16 -33.51 -65.51 198.70
N GLY A 17 -34.20 -66.46 199.35
CA GLY A 17 -34.72 -67.67 198.70
C GLY A 17 -35.72 -67.37 197.57
N ALA A 18 -36.58 -66.35 197.73
CA ALA A 18 -37.53 -65.96 196.69
C ALA A 18 -36.84 -65.32 195.46
N ILE A 19 -35.82 -64.48 195.65
CA ILE A 19 -35.06 -63.86 194.55
C ILE A 19 -34.18 -64.91 193.85
N GLN A 20 -33.62 -65.87 194.58
CA GLN A 20 -32.83 -66.94 194.00
C GLN A 20 -33.70 -67.93 193.20
N ASN A 21 -34.96 -68.13 193.61
CA ASN A 21 -35.95 -68.82 192.79
C ASN A 21 -36.36 -68.00 191.56
N LEU A 22 -36.51 -66.68 191.65
CA LEU A 22 -36.90 -65.83 190.50
C LEU A 22 -35.80 -65.71 189.43
N VAL A 23 -34.52 -65.72 189.83
CA VAL A 23 -33.37 -65.73 188.89
C VAL A 23 -33.08 -67.13 188.35
N SER A 24 -33.51 -68.17 189.06
CA SER A 24 -33.45 -69.57 188.58
C SER A 24 -34.71 -70.00 187.81
N ASP A 25 -35.75 -69.16 187.78
CA ASP A 25 -36.99 -69.37 187.05
C ASP A 25 -36.72 -69.38 185.54
N ASP A 26 -37.19 -70.41 184.85
CA ASP A 26 -37.00 -70.57 183.41
C ASP A 26 -37.55 -69.38 182.62
N ASN A 27 -38.57 -68.69 183.15
CA ASN A 27 -39.11 -67.49 182.53
C ASN A 27 -38.09 -66.33 182.42
N TYR A 28 -37.21 -66.15 183.42
CA TYR A 28 -36.19 -65.09 183.39
C TYR A 28 -35.03 -65.41 182.43
N LYS A 29 -34.69 -66.70 182.26
CA LYS A 29 -33.70 -67.13 181.26
C LYS A 29 -34.20 -66.93 179.84
N VAL A 30 -35.49 -67.16 179.59
CA VAL A 30 -36.11 -66.86 178.28
C VAL A 30 -36.02 -65.37 177.97
N ILE A 31 -36.35 -64.49 178.93
CA ILE A 31 -36.24 -63.04 178.74
C ILE A 31 -34.78 -62.61 178.47
N ALA A 32 -33.81 -63.15 179.21
CA ALA A 32 -32.39 -62.88 178.95
C ALA A 32 -31.92 -63.40 177.57
N GLY A 33 -32.44 -64.54 177.13
CA GLY A 33 -32.22 -65.09 175.80
C GLY A 33 -32.79 -64.19 174.70
N VAL A 34 -34.03 -63.71 174.87
CA VAL A 34 -34.68 -62.76 173.95
C VAL A 34 -33.91 -61.44 173.87
N PHE A 35 -33.42 -60.89 175.00
CA PHE A 35 -32.61 -59.67 174.96
C PHE A 35 -31.28 -59.86 174.22
N ARG A 36 -30.65 -61.02 174.38
CA ARG A 36 -29.43 -61.36 173.65
C ARG A 36 -29.72 -61.49 172.15
N GLU A 37 -30.81 -62.16 171.79
CA GLU A 37 -31.27 -62.29 170.41
C GLU A 37 -31.63 -60.92 169.80
N VAL A 38 -32.29 -60.02 170.53
CA VAL A 38 -32.55 -58.64 170.08
C VAL A 38 -31.26 -57.87 169.86
N GLN A 39 -30.25 -58.07 170.71
CA GLN A 39 -28.96 -57.42 170.59
C GLN A 39 -28.17 -57.97 169.39
N ASP A 40 -28.18 -59.29 169.19
CA ASP A 40 -27.59 -59.96 168.02
C ASP A 40 -28.31 -59.53 166.73
N LEU A 41 -29.65 -59.47 166.73
CA LEU A 41 -30.46 -58.95 165.62
C LEU A 41 -30.17 -57.49 165.34
N LYS A 42 -29.88 -56.66 166.36
CA LYS A 42 -29.52 -55.25 166.16
C LYS A 42 -28.14 -55.12 165.51
N VAL A 43 -27.17 -55.93 165.92
CA VAL A 43 -25.84 -56.00 165.29
C VAL A 43 -25.97 -56.49 163.85
N GLU A 44 -26.77 -57.53 163.61
CA GLU A 44 -26.98 -58.09 162.29
C GLU A 44 -27.74 -57.11 161.38
N ASN A 45 -28.75 -56.40 161.89
CA ASN A 45 -29.45 -55.35 161.15
C ASN A 45 -28.53 -54.15 160.85
N ALA A 46 -27.62 -53.80 161.77
CA ALA A 46 -26.59 -52.78 161.50
C ALA A 46 -25.58 -53.25 160.42
N ARG A 47 -25.17 -54.53 160.46
CA ARG A 47 -24.30 -55.16 159.45
C ARG A 47 -24.98 -55.25 158.08
N LEU A 48 -26.26 -55.61 158.05
CA LEU A 48 -27.08 -55.62 156.84
C LEU A 48 -27.27 -54.20 156.31
N SER A 49 -27.46 -53.22 157.18
CA SER A 49 -27.56 -51.80 156.79
C SER A 49 -26.25 -51.26 156.23
N SER A 50 -25.09 -51.62 156.81
CA SER A 50 -23.79 -51.23 156.26
C SER A 50 -23.50 -51.95 154.94
N SER A 51 -23.76 -53.25 154.85
CA SER A 51 -23.63 -54.02 153.62
C SER A 51 -24.54 -53.48 152.52
N SER A 52 -25.79 -53.15 152.83
CA SER A 52 -26.72 -52.54 151.89
C SER A 52 -26.20 -51.17 151.42
N ARG A 53 -25.70 -50.33 152.33
CA ARG A 53 -25.08 -49.06 151.97
C ARG A 53 -23.87 -49.24 151.04
N ASP A 54 -22.98 -50.18 151.34
CA ASP A 54 -21.80 -50.47 150.52
C ASP A 54 -22.20 -50.92 149.10
N THR A 55 -23.21 -51.79 148.99
CA THR A 55 -23.74 -52.18 147.66
C THR A 55 -24.31 -50.99 146.90
N PHE A 56 -25.03 -50.07 147.56
CA PHE A 56 -25.53 -48.85 146.90
C PHE A 56 -24.40 -47.90 146.49
N GLU A 57 -23.33 -47.81 147.28
CA GLU A 57 -22.14 -47.04 146.91
C GLU A 57 -21.40 -47.67 145.70
N GLU A 58 -21.30 -48.99 145.64
CA GLU A 58 -20.78 -49.72 144.46
C GLU A 58 -21.67 -49.52 143.22
N TYR A 59 -22.99 -49.66 143.35
CA TYR A 59 -23.93 -49.36 142.27
C TYR A 59 -23.83 -47.91 141.81
N ARG A 60 -23.65 -46.96 142.72
CA ARG A 60 -23.47 -45.54 142.39
C ARG A 60 -22.16 -45.31 141.64
N LYS A 61 -21.06 -45.94 142.06
CA LYS A 61 -19.78 -45.90 141.35
C LYS A 61 -19.92 -46.48 139.94
N PHE A 62 -20.47 -47.70 139.83
CA PHE A 62 -20.70 -48.35 138.54
C PHE A 62 -21.59 -47.52 137.62
N ARG A 63 -22.67 -46.93 138.15
CA ARG A 63 -23.54 -46.03 137.38
C ARG A 63 -22.80 -44.80 136.89
N ASN A 64 -22.02 -44.14 137.75
CA ASN A 64 -21.23 -42.98 137.36
C ASN A 64 -20.18 -43.35 136.30
N GLU A 65 -19.55 -44.51 136.41
CA GLU A 65 -18.61 -45.03 135.41
C GLU A 65 -19.31 -45.33 134.09
N LEU A 66 -20.51 -45.91 134.13
CA LEU A 66 -21.34 -46.17 132.95
C LEU A 66 -21.78 -44.87 132.27
N GLU A 67 -22.27 -43.89 133.03
CA GLU A 67 -22.66 -42.57 132.51
C GLU A 67 -21.43 -41.83 131.94
N ALA A 68 -20.26 -41.92 132.58
CA ALA A 68 -19.02 -41.37 132.05
C ALA A 68 -18.56 -42.08 130.75
N ALA A 69 -18.74 -43.40 130.66
CA ALA A 69 -18.46 -44.15 129.44
C ALA A 69 -19.44 -43.81 128.32
N GLU A 70 -20.73 -43.65 128.63
CA GLU A 70 -21.76 -43.23 127.68
C GLU A 70 -21.47 -41.84 127.11
N VAL A 71 -21.10 -40.87 127.96
CA VAL A 71 -20.70 -39.52 127.51
C VAL A 71 -19.45 -39.58 126.63
N LYS A 72 -18.45 -40.41 126.97
CA LYS A 72 -17.26 -40.60 126.12
C LYS A 72 -17.63 -41.17 124.76
N LEU A 73 -18.44 -42.23 124.73
CA LEU A 73 -18.91 -42.84 123.48
C LEU A 73 -19.77 -41.87 122.66
N LEU A 74 -20.58 -41.04 123.32
CA LEU A 74 -21.37 -40.00 122.64
C LEU A 74 -20.45 -38.95 122.00
N ASN A 75 -19.43 -38.48 122.73
CA ASN A 75 -18.45 -37.53 122.20
C ASN A 75 -17.69 -38.14 121.02
N GLU A 76 -17.17 -39.37 121.17
CA GLU A 76 -16.51 -40.11 120.09
C GLU A 76 -17.43 -40.28 118.88
N LYS A 77 -18.71 -40.62 119.09
CA LYS A 77 -19.70 -40.69 118.00
C LYS A 77 -19.88 -39.34 117.31
N THR A 78 -19.97 -38.24 118.06
CA THR A 78 -20.12 -36.90 117.45
C THR A 78 -18.87 -36.46 116.70
N GLU A 79 -17.67 -36.79 117.20
CA GLU A 79 -16.40 -36.51 116.53
C GLU A 79 -16.28 -37.33 115.23
N LEU A 80 -16.62 -38.61 115.26
CA LEU A 80 -16.68 -39.46 114.07
C LEU A 80 -17.73 -38.96 113.06
N GLN A 81 -18.90 -38.55 113.53
CA GLN A 81 -19.95 -37.98 112.66
C GLN A 81 -19.46 -36.69 111.97
N GLN A 82 -18.82 -35.79 112.72
CA GLN A 82 -18.21 -34.57 112.16
C GLN A 82 -17.10 -34.92 111.16
N SER A 83 -16.29 -35.94 111.46
CA SER A 83 -15.24 -36.40 110.55
C SER A 83 -15.83 -36.99 109.26
N ILE A 84 -16.91 -37.77 109.33
CA ILE A 84 -17.63 -38.29 108.17
C ILE A 84 -18.21 -37.13 107.34
N GLU A 85 -18.91 -36.18 107.97
CA GLU A 85 -19.47 -35.02 107.26
C GLU A 85 -18.36 -34.19 106.56
N GLN A 86 -17.22 -34.01 107.24
CA GLN A 86 -16.06 -33.37 106.64
C GLN A 86 -15.53 -34.18 105.45
N LYS A 87 -15.45 -35.51 105.56
CA LYS A 87 -15.02 -36.39 104.46
C LYS A 87 -16.01 -36.41 103.30
N ASP A 88 -17.31 -36.38 103.56
CA ASP A 88 -18.35 -36.32 102.53
C ASP A 88 -18.31 -34.98 101.79
N SER A 89 -18.07 -33.87 102.49
CA SER A 89 -17.85 -32.56 101.84
C SER A 89 -16.58 -32.55 100.98
N GLN A 90 -15.51 -33.23 101.42
CA GLN A 90 -14.29 -33.41 100.61
C GLN A 90 -14.56 -34.27 99.38
N ILE A 91 -15.34 -35.35 99.50
CA ILE A 91 -15.73 -36.21 98.39
C ILE A 91 -16.54 -35.42 97.36
N GLN A 92 -17.54 -34.65 97.78
CA GLN A 92 -18.33 -33.81 96.86
C GLN A 92 -17.48 -32.76 96.15
N ALA A 93 -16.53 -32.14 96.85
CA ALA A 93 -15.60 -31.19 96.24
C ALA A 93 -14.74 -31.87 95.15
N LEU A 94 -14.21 -33.05 95.45
CA LEU A 94 -13.42 -33.85 94.50
C LEU A 94 -14.26 -34.38 93.33
N GLU A 95 -15.53 -34.72 93.55
CA GLU A 95 -16.47 -35.14 92.50
C GLU A 95 -16.77 -33.99 91.53
N ASN A 96 -16.98 -32.77 92.06
CA ASN A 96 -17.15 -31.58 91.24
C ASN A 96 -15.88 -31.23 90.46
N GLU A 97 -14.70 -31.33 91.09
CA GLU A 97 -13.42 -31.13 90.41
C GLU A 97 -13.20 -32.17 89.30
N LYS A 98 -13.52 -33.44 89.57
CA LYS A 98 -13.47 -34.50 88.56
C LYS A 98 -14.41 -34.22 87.38
N ALA A 99 -15.65 -33.80 87.65
CA ALA A 99 -16.61 -33.46 86.60
C ALA A 99 -16.12 -32.28 85.74
N ASN A 100 -15.49 -31.27 86.36
CA ASN A 100 -14.88 -30.16 85.62
C ASN A 100 -13.70 -30.62 84.77
N LEU A 101 -12.81 -31.46 85.30
CA LEU A 101 -11.69 -32.00 84.55
C LEU A 101 -12.15 -32.89 83.39
N ASP A 102 -13.19 -33.71 83.60
CA ASP A 102 -13.79 -34.53 82.52
C ASP A 102 -14.38 -33.63 81.42
N ALA A 103 -15.04 -32.53 81.78
CA ALA A 103 -15.54 -31.55 80.82
C ALA A 103 -14.41 -30.86 80.03
N GLU A 104 -13.32 -30.47 80.70
CA GLU A 104 -12.14 -29.89 80.04
C GLU A 104 -11.46 -30.89 79.09
N VAL A 105 -11.38 -32.17 79.47
CA VAL A 105 -10.85 -33.24 78.61
C VAL A 105 -11.71 -33.45 77.38
N GLU A 106 -13.04 -33.47 77.51
CA GLU A 106 -13.95 -33.60 76.37
C GLU A 106 -13.90 -32.37 75.45
N GLU A 107 -13.79 -31.16 76.00
CA GLU A 107 -13.55 -29.96 75.19
C GLU A 107 -12.22 -30.04 74.43
N GLY A 108 -11.16 -30.52 75.09
CA GLY A 108 -9.86 -30.75 74.48
C GLY A 108 -9.92 -31.79 73.35
N ARG A 109 -10.64 -32.89 73.54
CA ARG A 109 -10.87 -33.92 72.51
C ARG A 109 -11.64 -33.36 71.32
N ARG A 110 -12.68 -32.55 71.56
CA ARG A 110 -13.44 -31.89 70.49
C ARG A 110 -12.55 -30.97 69.66
N LYS A 111 -11.76 -30.11 70.31
CA LYS A 111 -10.81 -29.22 69.62
C LYS A 111 -9.77 -30.01 68.82
N LEU A 112 -9.24 -31.10 69.38
CA LEU A 112 -8.29 -31.97 68.68
C LEU A 112 -8.93 -32.64 67.46
N SER A 113 -10.18 -33.09 67.56
CA SER A 113 -10.93 -33.67 66.44
C SER A 113 -11.16 -32.64 65.33
N GLU A 114 -11.50 -31.39 65.68
CA GLU A 114 -11.67 -30.30 64.73
C GLU A 114 -10.37 -29.96 64.01
N GLU A 115 -9.25 -29.86 64.73
CA GLU A 115 -7.93 -29.63 64.11
C GLU A 115 -7.47 -30.81 63.25
N THR A 116 -7.78 -32.04 63.66
CA THR A 116 -7.49 -33.24 62.86
C THR A 116 -8.29 -33.24 61.56
N GLN A 117 -9.57 -32.86 61.60
CA GLN A 117 -10.40 -32.71 60.40
C GLN A 117 -9.85 -31.62 59.47
N LYS A 118 -9.49 -30.44 60.01
CA LYS A 118 -8.86 -29.38 59.21
C LYS A 118 -7.56 -29.84 58.55
N TYR A 119 -6.74 -30.62 59.26
CA TYR A 119 -5.51 -31.17 58.69
C TYR A 119 -5.81 -32.15 57.55
N ALA A 120 -6.83 -32.99 57.69
CA ALA A 120 -7.26 -33.89 56.61
C ALA A 120 -7.72 -33.12 55.37
N GLU A 121 -8.56 -32.09 55.54
CA GLU A 121 -9.00 -31.20 54.45
C GLU A 121 -7.83 -30.47 53.77
N LEU A 122 -6.82 -30.06 54.54
CA LEU A 122 -5.61 -29.44 54.00
C LEU A 122 -4.74 -30.43 53.22
N VAL A 123 -4.67 -31.70 53.64
CA VAL A 123 -3.96 -32.75 52.90
C VAL A 123 -4.67 -33.05 51.58
N GLU A 124 -5.99 -33.16 51.57
CA GLU A 124 -6.74 -33.35 50.33
C GLU A 124 -6.52 -32.19 49.35
N LYS A 125 -6.59 -30.94 49.84
CA LYS A 125 -6.27 -29.76 49.01
C LYS A 125 -4.82 -29.74 48.53
N LYS A 126 -3.87 -30.25 49.33
CA LYS A 126 -2.47 -30.37 48.92
C LYS A 126 -2.33 -31.36 47.77
N ASP A 127 -2.98 -32.52 47.86
CA ASP A 127 -2.95 -33.55 46.82
C ASP A 127 -3.63 -33.06 45.52
N GLU A 128 -4.73 -32.30 45.63
CA GLU A 128 -5.38 -31.65 44.48
C GLU A 128 -4.44 -30.63 43.80
N LEU A 129 -3.75 -29.81 44.59
CA LEU A 129 -2.78 -28.84 44.07
C LEU A 129 -1.57 -29.52 43.45
N GLU A 130 -1.04 -30.60 44.05
CA GLU A 130 0.07 -31.37 43.47
C GLU A 130 -0.33 -31.98 42.14
N LYS A 131 -1.55 -32.55 42.04
CA LYS A 131 -2.07 -33.03 40.76
C LYS A 131 -2.18 -31.91 39.73
N ALA A 132 -2.73 -30.76 40.11
CA ALA A 132 -2.83 -29.61 39.21
C ALA A 132 -1.46 -29.12 38.72
N VAL A 133 -0.42 -29.17 39.57
CA VAL A 133 0.96 -28.86 39.17
C VAL A 133 1.46 -29.87 38.13
N THR A 134 1.26 -31.17 38.35
CA THR A 134 1.70 -32.20 37.38
C THR A 134 0.98 -32.08 36.03
N ASP A 135 -0.31 -31.75 36.03
CA ASP A 135 -1.08 -31.52 34.80
C ASP A 135 -0.60 -30.26 34.05
N LEU A 136 -0.23 -29.21 34.78
CA LEU A 136 0.35 -27.99 34.20
C LEU A 136 1.76 -28.21 33.64
N GLU A 137 2.59 -29.00 34.32
CA GLU A 137 3.92 -29.40 33.82
C GLU A 137 3.81 -30.20 32.52
N ALA A 138 2.89 -31.18 32.46
CA ALA A 138 2.63 -31.94 31.23
C ALA A 138 2.10 -31.04 30.09
N ALA A 139 1.24 -30.07 30.41
CA ALA A 139 0.75 -29.10 29.43
C ALA A 139 1.86 -28.15 28.93
N LEU A 140 2.82 -27.80 29.81
CA LEU A 140 3.99 -26.99 29.45
C LEU A 140 4.92 -27.75 28.50
N ASP A 141 5.19 -29.03 28.78
CA ASP A 141 5.96 -29.92 27.91
C ASP A 141 5.29 -30.13 26.55
N GLY A 142 3.95 -30.29 26.54
CA GLY A 142 3.19 -30.33 25.29
C GLY A 142 3.34 -29.05 24.47
N LYS A 143 3.25 -27.88 25.12
CA LYS A 143 3.43 -26.58 24.46
C LYS A 143 4.87 -26.36 23.99
N SER A 144 5.88 -26.77 24.75
CA SER A 144 7.29 -26.62 24.38
C SER A 144 7.62 -27.46 23.13
N LYS A 145 7.05 -28.67 23.03
CA LYS A 145 7.17 -29.52 21.84
C LYS A 145 6.52 -28.89 20.61
N ILE A 146 5.30 -28.35 20.74
CA ILE A 146 4.62 -27.65 19.64
C ILE A 146 5.41 -26.41 19.20
N LEU A 147 6.02 -25.70 20.15
CA LEU A 147 6.86 -24.54 19.85
C LEU A 147 8.11 -24.94 19.05
N ALA A 148 8.79 -26.03 19.45
CA ALA A 148 9.93 -26.57 18.71
C ALA A 148 9.54 -27.01 17.28
N GLU A 149 8.40 -27.70 17.12
CA GLU A 149 7.86 -28.08 15.80
C GLU A 149 7.53 -26.84 14.94
N SER A 150 6.99 -25.78 15.55
CA SER A 150 6.72 -24.52 14.87
C SER A 150 7.99 -23.77 14.46
N GLU A 151 9.05 -23.81 15.28
CA GLU A 151 10.35 -23.22 14.96
C GLU A 151 11.05 -23.97 13.83
N GLU A 152 10.96 -25.31 13.79
CA GLU A 152 11.47 -26.11 12.68
C GLU A 152 10.72 -25.81 11.37
N ALA A 153 9.39 -25.70 11.42
CA ALA A 153 8.58 -25.33 10.26
C ALA A 153 8.94 -23.92 9.74
N LYS A 154 9.17 -22.96 10.66
CA LYS A 154 9.63 -21.62 10.30
C LYS A 154 10.99 -21.66 9.62
N ALA A 155 11.95 -22.42 10.14
CA ALA A 155 13.28 -22.54 9.53
C ALA A 155 13.23 -23.14 8.10
N LYS A 156 12.31 -24.09 7.85
CA LYS A 156 12.08 -24.62 6.49
C LYS A 156 11.50 -23.58 5.55
N LEU A 157 10.49 -22.84 5.98
CA LEU A 157 9.90 -21.76 5.18
C LEU A 157 10.91 -20.65 4.89
N ASP A 158 11.75 -20.28 5.86
CA ASP A 158 12.80 -19.28 5.67
C ASP A 158 13.85 -19.76 4.63
N ALA A 159 14.16 -21.07 4.60
CA ALA A 159 15.06 -21.66 3.60
C ALA A 159 14.44 -21.66 2.19
N GLU A 160 13.16 -22.04 2.06
CA GLU A 160 12.43 -21.99 0.77
C GLU A 160 12.30 -20.55 0.25
N LEU A 161 12.10 -19.58 1.14
CA LEU A 161 12.03 -18.16 0.78
C LEU A 161 13.39 -17.64 0.30
N ALA A 162 14.49 -18.09 0.91
CA ALA A 162 15.84 -17.75 0.46
C ALA A 162 16.13 -18.30 -0.95
N GLU A 163 15.77 -19.56 -1.22
CA GLU A 163 15.93 -20.18 -2.54
C GLU A 163 15.07 -19.49 -3.62
N ALA A 164 13.83 -19.13 -3.28
CA ALA A 164 12.95 -18.39 -4.17
C ALA A 164 13.48 -16.97 -4.48
N LYS A 165 14.08 -16.29 -3.49
CA LYS A 165 14.72 -14.97 -3.69
C LYS A 165 15.93 -15.08 -4.62
N GLU A 166 16.79 -16.08 -4.44
CA GLU A 166 17.94 -16.31 -5.31
C GLU A 166 17.52 -16.63 -6.76
N SER A 167 16.46 -17.44 -6.94
CA SER A 167 15.89 -17.69 -8.26
C SER A 167 15.29 -16.44 -8.90
N LEU A 168 14.63 -15.58 -8.12
CA LEU A 168 14.06 -14.32 -8.60
C LEU A 168 15.16 -13.34 -9.02
N ASP A 169 16.22 -13.19 -8.21
CA ASP A 169 17.35 -12.31 -8.51
C ASP A 169 18.05 -12.74 -9.82
N SER A 170 18.24 -14.05 -10.02
CA SER A 170 18.73 -14.60 -11.29
C SER A 170 17.83 -14.23 -12.47
N LYS A 171 16.49 -14.27 -12.30
CA LYS A 171 15.54 -13.89 -13.36
C LYS A 171 15.51 -12.39 -13.63
N VAL A 172 15.71 -11.56 -12.60
CA VAL A 172 15.83 -10.12 -12.74
C VAL A 172 17.10 -9.75 -13.50
N GLU A 173 18.23 -10.42 -13.24
CA GLU A 173 19.46 -10.24 -14.02
C GLU A 173 19.27 -10.66 -15.49
N GLU A 174 18.64 -11.80 -15.75
CA GLU A 174 18.30 -12.23 -17.11
C GLU A 174 17.43 -11.18 -17.84
N LEU A 175 16.40 -10.65 -17.17
CA LEU A 175 15.54 -9.59 -17.75
C LEU A 175 16.32 -8.30 -18.04
N ALA A 176 17.21 -7.89 -17.15
CA ALA A 176 18.05 -6.70 -17.37
C ALA A 176 18.97 -6.87 -18.60
N THR A 177 19.54 -8.07 -18.80
CA THR A 177 20.35 -8.34 -20.00
C THR A 177 19.52 -8.34 -21.29
N LEU A 178 18.30 -8.89 -21.24
CA LEU A 178 17.37 -8.87 -22.38
C LEU A 178 16.91 -7.45 -22.72
N GLU A 179 16.66 -6.61 -21.71
CA GLU A 179 16.25 -5.23 -21.93
C GLU A 179 17.39 -4.40 -22.54
N SER A 180 18.64 -4.60 -22.08
CA SER A 180 19.81 -4.00 -22.73
C SER A 180 19.95 -4.46 -24.19
N ALA A 181 19.80 -5.76 -24.46
CA ALA A 181 19.86 -6.28 -25.82
C ALA A 181 18.74 -5.71 -26.72
N LYS A 182 17.54 -5.52 -26.18
CA LYS A 182 16.43 -4.87 -26.88
C LYS A 182 16.75 -3.41 -27.22
N THR A 183 17.28 -2.64 -26.27
CA THR A 183 17.66 -1.24 -26.53
C THR A 183 18.75 -1.11 -27.58
N GLU A 184 19.71 -2.05 -27.61
CA GLU A 184 20.75 -2.12 -28.64
C GLU A 184 20.14 -2.38 -30.03
N VAL A 185 19.23 -3.36 -30.14
CA VAL A 185 18.52 -3.67 -31.39
C VAL A 185 17.66 -2.50 -31.85
N ASP A 186 16.95 -1.82 -30.94
CA ASP A 186 16.16 -0.64 -31.27
C ASP A 186 17.06 0.50 -31.80
N THR A 187 18.24 0.68 -31.20
CA THR A 187 19.23 1.67 -31.64
C THR A 187 19.75 1.33 -33.05
N GLN A 188 20.13 0.06 -33.29
CA GLN A 188 20.56 -0.41 -34.61
C GLN A 188 19.45 -0.26 -35.66
N LEU A 189 18.19 -0.52 -35.31
CA LEU A 189 17.05 -0.30 -36.20
C LEU A 189 16.85 1.18 -36.55
N THR A 190 17.04 2.09 -35.59
CA THR A 190 16.99 3.54 -35.87
C THR A 190 18.13 3.97 -36.78
N GLU A 191 19.35 3.45 -36.57
CA GLU A 191 20.51 3.77 -37.39
C GLU A 191 20.36 3.27 -38.84
N VAL A 192 19.87 2.04 -39.02
CA VAL A 192 19.57 1.48 -40.35
C VAL A 192 18.47 2.28 -41.05
N ARG A 193 17.41 2.71 -40.34
CA ARG A 193 16.37 3.57 -40.92
C ARG A 193 16.93 4.92 -41.36
N THR A 194 17.76 5.56 -40.55
CA THR A 194 18.39 6.83 -40.95
C THR A 194 19.30 6.66 -42.15
N SER A 195 20.09 5.58 -42.21
CA SER A 195 20.93 5.29 -43.36
C SER A 195 20.11 4.99 -44.62
N LEU A 196 18.98 4.31 -44.49
CA LEU A 196 18.05 4.05 -45.60
C LEU A 196 17.43 5.35 -46.12
N ASP A 197 16.99 6.24 -45.23
CA ASP A 197 16.44 7.55 -45.60
C ASP A 197 17.48 8.40 -46.34
N ASP A 198 18.72 8.45 -45.83
CA ASP A 198 19.84 9.13 -46.49
C ASP A 198 20.10 8.56 -47.89
N LYS A 199 20.13 7.22 -48.03
CA LYS A 199 20.31 6.56 -49.33
C LYS A 199 19.14 6.79 -50.29
N THR A 200 17.92 6.88 -49.77
CA THR A 200 16.73 7.18 -50.57
C THR A 200 16.78 8.62 -51.09
N GLN A 201 17.24 9.57 -50.26
CA GLN A 201 17.44 10.96 -50.67
C GLN A 201 18.57 11.11 -51.69
N GLU A 202 19.69 10.39 -51.52
CA GLU A 202 20.76 10.32 -52.52
C GLU A 202 20.23 9.78 -53.86
N LEU A 203 19.46 8.69 -53.85
CA LEU A 203 18.84 8.12 -55.07
C LEU A 203 17.91 9.11 -55.77
N ALA A 204 17.06 9.83 -55.02
CA ALA A 204 16.18 10.84 -55.59
C ALA A 204 16.98 11.96 -56.29
N SER A 205 18.09 12.41 -55.68
CA SER A 205 18.96 13.42 -56.30
C SER A 205 19.65 12.92 -57.58
N VAL A 206 20.00 11.63 -57.61
CA VAL A 206 20.61 10.98 -58.78
C VAL A 206 19.58 10.83 -59.91
N GLU A 207 18.33 10.48 -59.62
CA GLU A 207 17.25 10.46 -60.61
C GLU A 207 16.99 11.85 -61.20
N GLU A 208 16.96 12.89 -60.36
CA GLU A 208 16.77 14.27 -60.84
C GLU A 208 17.92 14.73 -61.73
N ALA A 209 19.17 14.39 -61.36
CA ALA A 209 20.34 14.63 -62.19
C ALA A 209 20.28 13.85 -63.52
N LYS A 210 19.84 12.59 -63.49
CA LYS A 210 19.65 11.76 -64.69
C LYS A 210 18.61 12.36 -65.63
N ALA A 211 17.44 12.76 -65.11
CA ALA A 211 16.38 13.39 -65.91
C ALA A 211 16.88 14.69 -66.57
N THR A 212 17.71 15.46 -65.84
CA THR A 212 18.33 16.68 -66.37
C THR A 212 19.31 16.38 -67.51
N ILE A 213 20.14 15.34 -67.36
CA ILE A 213 21.08 14.91 -68.40
C ILE A 213 20.34 14.38 -69.64
N GLU A 214 19.29 13.57 -69.46
CA GLU A 214 18.46 13.05 -70.56
C GLU A 214 17.79 14.20 -71.33
N ALA A 215 17.30 15.23 -70.64
CA ALA A 215 16.77 16.43 -71.28
C ALA A 215 17.83 17.20 -72.07
N GLN A 216 19.04 17.37 -71.51
CA GLN A 216 20.17 18.00 -72.20
C GLN A 216 20.62 17.19 -73.42
N LEU A 217 20.59 15.86 -73.34
CA LEU A 217 20.92 14.96 -74.45
C LEU A 217 19.88 15.09 -75.58
N ALA A 218 18.59 15.07 -75.24
CA ALA A 218 17.50 15.25 -76.21
C ALA A 218 17.59 16.62 -76.91
N GLU A 219 17.92 17.68 -76.16
CA GLU A 219 18.14 19.01 -76.74
C GLU A 219 19.37 19.05 -77.68
N ALA A 220 20.47 18.39 -77.29
CA ALA A 220 21.65 18.29 -78.14
C ALA A 220 21.39 17.49 -79.42
N SER A 221 20.65 16.38 -79.33
CA SER A 221 20.22 15.58 -80.48
C SER A 221 19.32 16.36 -81.43
N ALA A 222 18.35 17.12 -80.90
CA ALA A 222 17.49 17.98 -81.72
C ALA A 222 18.30 19.07 -82.46
N LYS A 223 19.23 19.72 -81.76
CA LYS A 223 20.15 20.71 -82.38
C LYS A 223 21.05 20.09 -83.45
N LEU A 224 21.49 18.85 -83.25
CA LEU A 224 22.27 18.11 -84.25
C LEU A 224 21.43 17.76 -85.47
N GLU A 225 20.17 17.35 -85.29
CA GLU A 225 19.26 17.06 -86.38
C GLU A 225 18.95 18.32 -87.22
N ASP A 226 18.70 19.46 -86.58
CA ASP A 226 18.52 20.74 -87.28
C ASP A 226 19.77 21.14 -88.07
N LYS A 227 20.97 20.94 -87.49
CA LYS A 227 22.23 21.19 -88.20
C LYS A 227 22.47 20.22 -89.35
N THR A 228 21.96 19.00 -89.25
CA THR A 228 22.04 17.99 -90.31
C THR A 228 21.13 18.37 -91.47
N LYS A 229 19.89 18.82 -91.19
CA LYS A 229 18.97 19.38 -92.20
C LYS A 229 19.55 20.60 -92.90
N GLU A 230 20.15 21.52 -92.14
CA GLU A 230 20.83 22.71 -92.71
C GLU A 230 22.01 22.31 -93.61
N ALA A 231 22.77 21.27 -93.24
CA ALA A 231 23.85 20.74 -94.07
C ALA A 231 23.35 20.04 -95.35
N GLU A 232 22.22 19.32 -95.27
CA GLU A 232 21.55 18.71 -96.44
C GLU A 232 21.02 19.78 -97.41
N GLU A 233 20.40 20.85 -96.91
CA GLU A 233 19.96 21.98 -97.73
C GLU A 233 21.14 22.68 -98.42
N LEU A 234 22.26 22.87 -97.70
CA LEU A 234 23.48 23.42 -98.29
C LEU A 234 24.10 22.48 -99.33
N ALA A 235 24.02 21.16 -99.15
CA ALA A 235 24.50 20.18 -100.14
C ALA A 235 23.65 20.21 -101.42
N ILE A 236 22.32 20.31 -101.29
CA ILE A 236 21.41 20.49 -102.43
C ILE A 236 21.71 21.81 -103.16
N ALA A 237 21.94 22.89 -102.42
CA ALA A 237 22.30 24.19 -103.00
C ALA A 237 23.67 24.14 -103.72
N GLN A 238 24.65 23.42 -103.16
CA GLN A 238 25.93 23.18 -103.83
C GLN A 238 25.75 22.37 -105.11
N GLN A 239 24.93 21.31 -105.10
CA GLN A 239 24.66 20.49 -106.27
C GLN A 239 23.98 21.31 -107.38
N ALA A 240 23.01 22.15 -107.03
CA ALA A 240 22.35 23.06 -107.97
C ALA A 240 23.32 24.08 -108.59
N LEU A 241 24.21 24.66 -107.79
CA LEU A 241 25.26 25.55 -108.29
C LEU A 241 26.27 24.83 -109.19
N THR A 242 26.63 23.58 -108.88
CA THR A 242 27.50 22.78 -109.75
C THR A 242 26.83 22.47 -111.08
N THR A 243 25.52 22.17 -111.10
CA THR A 243 24.78 21.96 -112.35
C THR A 243 24.67 23.25 -113.18
N GLU A 244 24.43 24.40 -112.55
CA GLU A 244 24.46 25.69 -113.26
C GLU A 244 25.85 26.00 -113.82
N LEU A 245 26.91 25.64 -113.11
CA LEU A 245 28.29 25.83 -113.57
C LEU A 245 28.64 24.89 -114.74
N GLU A 246 28.16 23.64 -114.72
CA GLU A 246 28.28 22.72 -115.86
C GLU A 246 27.47 23.19 -117.07
N GLU A 247 26.26 23.71 -116.87
CA GLU A 247 25.47 24.34 -117.93
C GLU A 247 26.15 25.60 -118.50
N ALA A 248 26.78 26.41 -117.65
CA ALA A 248 27.55 27.57 -118.10
C ALA A 248 28.80 27.14 -118.88
N ASN A 249 29.49 26.08 -118.44
CA ASN A 249 30.65 25.53 -119.13
C ASN A 249 30.28 24.89 -120.47
N THR A 250 29.15 24.19 -120.56
CA THR A 250 28.65 23.64 -121.84
C THR A 250 28.28 24.76 -122.81
N LYS A 251 27.59 25.81 -122.34
CA LYS A 251 27.33 27.03 -123.14
C LYS A 251 28.62 27.72 -123.59
N LEU A 252 29.65 27.76 -122.74
CA LEU A 252 30.97 28.28 -123.09
C LEU A 252 31.68 27.41 -124.14
N THR A 253 31.59 26.08 -124.04
CA THR A 253 32.14 25.17 -125.04
C THR A 253 31.41 25.27 -126.37
N ASP A 254 30.09 25.47 -126.37
CA ASP A 254 29.32 25.68 -127.59
C ASP A 254 29.69 27.04 -128.22
N LYS A 255 29.89 28.08 -127.41
CA LYS A 255 30.41 29.36 -127.90
C LYS A 255 31.85 29.28 -128.40
N ALA A 256 32.68 28.43 -127.83
CA ALA A 256 34.03 28.16 -128.33
C ALA A 256 33.98 27.46 -129.70
N LYS A 257 33.09 26.47 -129.87
CA LYS A 257 32.84 25.83 -131.17
C LYS A 257 32.32 26.81 -132.22
N GLU A 258 31.37 27.68 -131.87
CA GLU A 258 30.90 28.75 -132.77
C GLU A 258 32.05 29.68 -133.18
N LEU A 259 33.00 29.96 -132.28
CA LEU A 259 34.16 30.79 -132.56
C LEU A 259 35.18 30.08 -133.47
N ASP A 260 35.38 28.78 -133.28
CA ASP A 260 36.21 27.93 -134.15
C ASP A 260 35.59 27.83 -135.55
N GLU A 261 34.28 27.59 -135.67
CA GLU A 261 33.53 27.60 -136.94
C GLU A 261 33.63 28.97 -137.65
N LEU A 262 33.55 30.07 -136.90
CA LEU A 262 33.69 31.42 -137.44
C LEU A 262 35.15 31.72 -137.84
N SER A 263 36.13 31.10 -137.18
CA SER A 263 37.55 31.17 -137.56
C SER A 263 37.86 30.35 -138.81
N GLU A 264 37.22 29.18 -138.98
CA GLU A 264 37.30 28.36 -140.19
C GLU A 264 36.61 29.07 -141.37
N ALA A 265 35.47 29.70 -141.14
CA ALA A 265 34.83 30.56 -142.13
C ALA A 265 35.70 31.77 -142.49
N LYS A 266 36.37 32.38 -141.50
CA LYS A 266 37.32 33.48 -141.73
C LYS A 266 38.53 33.03 -142.55
N THR A 267 39.14 31.89 -142.23
CA THR A 267 40.29 31.35 -143.00
C THR A 267 39.85 30.91 -144.40
N SER A 268 38.64 30.38 -144.56
CA SER A 268 38.04 30.10 -145.88
C SER A 268 37.84 31.37 -146.69
N LEU A 269 37.28 32.43 -146.09
CA LEU A 269 37.13 33.74 -146.73
C LEU A 269 38.48 34.40 -147.03
N GLU A 270 39.48 34.28 -146.17
CA GLU A 270 40.86 34.74 -146.42
C GLU A 270 41.51 33.95 -147.58
N THR A 271 41.23 32.64 -147.69
CA THR A 271 41.70 31.79 -148.79
C THR A 271 40.99 32.17 -150.10
N GLN A 272 39.68 32.42 -150.05
CA GLN A 272 38.92 32.94 -151.19
C GLN A 272 39.36 34.35 -151.57
N LEU A 273 39.72 35.22 -150.60
CA LEU A 273 40.25 36.55 -150.87
C LEU A 273 41.65 36.47 -151.47
N ALA A 274 42.49 35.53 -151.04
CA ALA A 274 43.80 35.25 -151.63
C ALA A 274 43.68 34.67 -153.04
N GLU A 275 42.68 33.83 -153.31
CA GLU A 275 42.38 33.27 -154.63
C GLU A 275 41.74 34.30 -155.57
N VAL A 276 40.90 35.20 -155.06
CA VAL A 276 40.40 36.38 -155.79
C VAL A 276 41.53 37.39 -156.05
N SER A 277 42.43 37.60 -155.10
CA SER A 277 43.60 38.47 -155.29
C SER A 277 44.56 37.86 -156.31
N LYS A 278 44.79 36.55 -156.27
CA LYS A 278 45.60 35.84 -157.26
C LYS A 278 44.96 35.86 -158.64
N THR A 279 43.64 35.64 -158.75
CA THR A 279 42.92 35.78 -160.03
C THR A 279 42.85 37.23 -160.50
N LEU A 280 42.87 38.23 -159.61
CA LEU A 280 42.99 39.64 -159.96
C LEU A 280 44.40 39.98 -160.44
N ASP A 281 45.45 39.48 -159.80
CA ASP A 281 46.85 39.63 -160.23
C ASP A 281 47.11 38.90 -161.56
N ASP A 282 46.50 37.73 -161.75
CA ASP A 282 46.49 37.00 -163.02
C ASP A 282 45.68 37.78 -164.08
N LYS A 283 44.59 38.48 -163.72
CA LYS A 283 43.82 39.36 -164.63
C LYS A 283 44.53 40.69 -164.95
N VAL A 284 45.35 41.21 -164.03
CA VAL A 284 46.20 42.40 -164.23
C VAL A 284 47.38 42.04 -165.14
N ARG A 285 47.98 40.86 -164.95
CA ARG A 285 48.91 40.26 -165.93
C ARG A 285 48.24 40.03 -167.28
N ASP A 286 47.03 39.45 -167.29
CA ASP A 286 46.24 39.29 -168.52
C ASP A 286 45.93 40.64 -169.18
N PHE A 287 45.80 41.76 -168.44
CA PHE A 287 45.54 43.11 -168.97
C PHE A 287 46.80 43.77 -169.56
N ASP A 288 47.96 43.59 -168.91
CA ASP A 288 49.26 44.02 -169.44
C ASP A 288 49.67 43.18 -170.67
N ASP A 289 49.38 41.88 -170.65
CA ASP A 289 49.58 40.97 -171.78
C ASP A 289 48.49 41.18 -172.87
N LEU A 290 47.24 41.55 -172.54
CA LEU A 290 46.19 41.99 -173.50
C LEU A 290 46.48 43.37 -174.09
N SER A 291 47.29 44.22 -173.45
CA SER A 291 47.80 45.46 -174.02
C SER A 291 48.88 45.19 -175.07
N GLU A 292 49.75 44.20 -174.84
CA GLU A 292 50.72 43.70 -175.83
C GLU A 292 50.07 42.79 -176.91
N VAL A 293 49.01 42.07 -176.57
CA VAL A 293 48.26 41.19 -177.47
C VAL A 293 47.17 41.94 -178.23
N LYS A 294 46.66 43.08 -177.75
CA LYS A 294 45.97 44.08 -178.58
C LYS A 294 46.91 44.66 -179.65
N ALA A 295 48.21 44.75 -179.36
CA ALA A 295 49.23 45.04 -180.36
C ALA A 295 49.60 43.82 -181.24
N LYS A 296 49.31 42.57 -180.83
CA LYS A 296 49.41 41.39 -181.71
C LYS A 296 48.13 41.03 -182.46
N LEU A 297 46.93 41.39 -182.02
CA LEU A 297 45.61 41.04 -182.58
C LEU A 297 44.97 42.21 -183.36
N GLU A 298 45.69 43.33 -183.55
CA GLU A 298 45.67 44.09 -184.82
C GLU A 298 46.56 43.42 -185.89
N ASN A 299 47.31 42.38 -185.52
CA ASN A 299 48.12 41.56 -186.43
C ASN A 299 47.67 40.08 -186.44
N ASP A 300 46.69 39.71 -185.62
CA ASP A 300 45.27 39.74 -185.97
C ASP A 300 44.86 38.31 -186.26
N LEU A 301 43.56 38.02 -186.31
CA LEU A 301 42.96 37.30 -187.43
C LEU A 301 43.58 35.96 -187.95
N ALA A 302 44.53 35.31 -187.27
CA ALA A 302 45.37 34.28 -187.87
C ALA A 302 45.56 32.96 -187.09
N ASP A 303 45.34 32.84 -185.76
CA ASP A 303 45.88 31.66 -185.00
C ASP A 303 44.92 30.96 -183.99
N THR A 304 43.60 31.03 -184.18
CA THR A 304 42.56 30.41 -183.34
C THR A 304 42.27 28.94 -183.72
N SER A 305 43.07 27.96 -183.30
CA SER A 305 42.89 26.57 -183.78
C SER A 305 43.04 25.42 -182.76
N THR A 306 43.31 25.64 -181.48
CA THR A 306 43.78 24.53 -180.62
C THR A 306 43.23 24.58 -179.18
N GLN A 307 42.06 23.99 -178.95
CA GLN A 307 41.41 23.79 -177.64
C GLN A 307 40.72 22.41 -177.58
N LEU A 308 41.39 21.33 -177.15
CA LEU A 308 40.79 19.97 -177.15
C LEU A 308 41.41 18.95 -176.16
N ALA A 309 41.62 19.23 -174.86
CA ALA A 309 42.38 18.24 -174.04
C ALA A 309 42.09 18.13 -172.53
N GLU A 310 40.83 18.14 -172.04
CA GLU A 310 40.55 18.10 -170.58
C GLU A 310 39.40 17.15 -170.14
N LYS A 311 39.54 15.81 -170.09
CA LYS A 311 38.42 14.92 -169.66
C LYS A 311 38.79 13.68 -168.81
N SER A 312 39.84 13.70 -167.99
CA SER A 312 40.46 12.44 -167.49
C SER A 312 40.52 12.14 -165.97
N GLN A 313 39.92 12.89 -165.04
CA GLN A 313 40.10 12.61 -163.60
C GLN A 313 38.81 12.72 -162.78
N GLU A 314 38.24 11.61 -162.28
CA GLU A 314 37.07 11.65 -161.37
C GLU A 314 36.81 10.41 -160.44
N ALA A 315 37.59 9.33 -160.38
CA ALA A 315 37.03 8.03 -159.92
C ALA A 315 37.60 7.33 -158.64
N GLU A 316 38.11 8.01 -157.61
CA GLU A 316 38.76 7.38 -156.41
C GLU A 316 37.89 7.26 -155.11
N GLY A 317 36.56 7.39 -155.17
CA GLY A 317 35.68 7.58 -153.99
C GLY A 317 35.19 6.37 -153.15
N LEU A 318 35.84 5.20 -153.11
CA LEU A 318 35.30 4.00 -152.42
C LEU A 318 35.82 3.71 -150.98
N GLY A 319 36.63 4.59 -150.37
CA GLY A 319 37.38 4.29 -149.13
C GLY A 319 36.65 4.38 -147.78
N SER A 320 35.44 4.97 -147.68
CA SER A 320 34.96 5.49 -146.39
C SER A 320 33.94 4.64 -145.62
N GLN A 321 33.55 3.45 -146.09
CA GLN A 321 32.57 2.57 -145.40
C GLN A 321 33.13 1.84 -144.14
N LEU A 322 34.41 1.99 -143.82
CA LEU A 322 35.08 1.22 -142.76
C LEU A 322 34.98 1.85 -141.36
N THR A 323 34.54 3.11 -141.23
CA THR A 323 34.56 3.86 -139.95
C THR A 323 33.31 3.70 -139.07
N GLU A 324 32.26 3.02 -139.55
CA GLU A 324 30.93 2.99 -138.91
C GLU A 324 30.72 1.81 -137.92
N THR A 325 31.56 0.77 -137.95
CA THR A 325 31.38 -0.43 -137.09
C THR A 325 32.03 -0.32 -135.71
N SER A 326 32.91 0.65 -135.50
CA SER A 326 33.67 0.81 -134.24
C SER A 326 32.88 1.50 -133.12
N THR A 327 31.79 2.21 -133.45
CA THR A 327 31.04 3.06 -132.50
C THR A 327 29.92 2.32 -131.74
N LYS A 328 29.57 1.07 -132.09
CA LYS A 328 28.46 0.32 -131.47
C LYS A 328 28.85 -0.57 -130.27
N LEU A 329 30.14 -0.78 -130.02
CA LEU A 329 30.64 -1.65 -128.94
C LEU A 329 30.83 -0.91 -127.60
N ASP A 330 31.03 0.41 -127.61
CA ASP A 330 31.27 1.23 -126.42
C ASP A 330 30.00 1.50 -125.57
N ASP A 331 28.81 1.46 -126.17
CA ASP A 331 27.55 1.77 -125.47
C ASP A 331 27.03 0.62 -124.57
N LYS A 332 27.41 -0.64 -124.86
CA LYS A 332 26.98 -1.80 -124.04
C LYS A 332 27.79 -1.99 -122.76
N THR A 333 29.00 -1.45 -122.69
CA THR A 333 29.90 -1.57 -121.53
C THR A 333 29.46 -0.67 -120.37
N LYS A 334 28.83 0.48 -120.66
CA LYS A 334 28.32 1.43 -119.65
C LYS A 334 27.03 0.98 -118.95
N GLU A 335 26.27 0.06 -119.56
CA GLU A 335 24.98 -0.45 -119.01
C GLU A 335 25.19 -1.53 -117.93
N ALA A 336 26.35 -2.21 -117.91
CA ALA A 336 26.66 -3.29 -116.96
C ALA A 336 27.27 -2.80 -115.63
N GLU A 337 27.89 -1.61 -115.59
CA GLU A 337 28.49 -1.02 -114.38
C GLU A 337 27.42 -0.39 -113.45
N GLU A 338 26.35 0.18 -114.02
CA GLU A 338 25.22 0.79 -113.29
C GLU A 338 24.43 -0.23 -112.43
N LEU A 339 24.16 -1.43 -112.96
CA LEU A 339 23.44 -2.50 -112.25
C LEU A 339 24.25 -3.11 -111.09
N THR A 340 25.57 -3.04 -111.14
CA THR A 340 26.46 -3.59 -110.10
C THR A 340 26.52 -2.68 -108.87
N SER A 341 26.34 -1.36 -109.06
CA SER A 341 26.29 -0.36 -107.98
C SER A 341 24.96 -0.37 -107.19
N GLN A 342 23.86 -0.77 -107.83
CA GLN A 342 22.54 -0.82 -107.17
C GLN A 342 22.39 -2.07 -106.28
N LEU A 343 23.09 -3.17 -106.61
CA LEU A 343 23.04 -4.41 -105.82
C LEU A 343 23.79 -4.29 -104.47
N THR A 344 24.86 -3.50 -104.42
CA THR A 344 25.66 -3.26 -103.19
C THR A 344 24.95 -2.35 -102.18
N ASP A 345 24.15 -1.37 -102.64
CA ASP A 345 23.34 -0.51 -101.76
C ASP A 345 22.17 -1.28 -101.10
N VAL A 346 21.53 -2.19 -101.84
CA VAL A 346 20.45 -3.01 -101.29
C VAL A 346 21.00 -4.01 -100.26
N ASN A 347 22.20 -4.55 -100.48
CA ASN A 347 22.82 -5.50 -99.56
C ASN A 347 23.29 -4.83 -98.25
N SER A 348 23.75 -3.58 -98.29
CA SER A 348 24.10 -2.82 -97.07
C SER A 348 22.86 -2.41 -96.26
N ARG A 349 21.74 -2.09 -96.91
CA ARG A 349 20.46 -1.80 -96.24
C ARG A 349 19.81 -3.04 -95.63
N LEU A 350 20.00 -4.22 -96.23
CA LEU A 350 19.55 -5.49 -95.68
C LEU A 350 20.33 -5.87 -94.41
N GLU A 351 21.66 -5.71 -94.41
CA GLU A 351 22.52 -5.96 -93.24
C GLU A 351 22.20 -4.99 -92.07
N ALA A 352 21.93 -3.71 -92.37
CA ALA A 352 21.50 -2.76 -91.35
C ALA A 352 20.16 -3.15 -90.69
N LYS A 353 19.21 -3.67 -91.48
CA LYS A 353 17.93 -4.17 -90.94
C LYS A 353 18.05 -5.49 -90.18
N LEU A 354 19.00 -6.35 -90.53
CA LEU A 354 19.32 -7.54 -89.74
C LEU A 354 19.91 -7.18 -88.37
N GLY A 355 20.71 -6.12 -88.28
CA GLY A 355 21.22 -5.59 -87.01
C GLY A 355 20.12 -5.06 -86.07
N GLU A 356 19.20 -4.25 -86.60
CA GLU A 356 18.04 -3.74 -85.81
C GLU A 356 17.13 -4.87 -85.29
N ILE A 357 16.98 -5.96 -86.05
CA ILE A 357 16.18 -7.13 -85.64
C ILE A 357 16.87 -7.90 -84.49
N VAL A 358 18.20 -7.97 -84.48
CA VAL A 358 18.95 -8.63 -83.40
C VAL A 358 18.83 -7.83 -82.10
N GLU A 359 18.98 -6.50 -82.13
CA GLU A 359 18.82 -5.64 -80.95
C GLU A 359 17.39 -5.68 -80.38
N LEU A 360 16.38 -5.70 -81.25
CA LEU A 360 14.98 -5.89 -80.82
C LEU A 360 14.74 -7.28 -80.23
N SER A 361 15.44 -8.31 -80.69
CA SER A 361 15.33 -9.67 -80.14
C SER A 361 15.95 -9.79 -78.73
N GLU A 362 17.04 -9.08 -78.48
CA GLU A 362 17.70 -9.03 -77.17
C GLU A 362 16.89 -8.20 -76.17
N ALA A 363 16.31 -7.08 -76.60
CA ALA A 363 15.38 -6.29 -75.78
C ALA A 363 14.13 -7.09 -75.42
N LYS A 364 13.60 -7.90 -76.35
CA LYS A 364 12.47 -8.80 -76.09
C LYS A 364 12.84 -9.89 -75.08
N ALA A 365 14.03 -10.51 -75.19
CA ALA A 365 14.48 -11.52 -74.24
C ALA A 365 14.68 -10.95 -72.82
N ALA A 366 15.12 -9.70 -72.69
CA ALA A 366 15.26 -8.99 -71.42
C ALA A 366 13.89 -8.66 -70.77
N VAL A 367 12.87 -8.36 -71.58
CA VAL A 367 11.50 -8.17 -71.08
C VAL A 367 10.87 -9.51 -70.70
N ASP A 368 11.09 -10.57 -71.48
CA ASP A 368 10.58 -11.92 -71.19
C ASP A 368 11.19 -12.48 -69.88
N THR A 369 12.45 -12.14 -69.56
CA THR A 369 13.08 -12.50 -68.27
C THR A 369 12.51 -11.70 -67.10
N LYS A 370 12.33 -10.38 -67.23
CA LYS A 370 11.69 -9.56 -66.18
C LYS A 370 10.23 -9.96 -65.92
N LEU A 371 9.50 -10.38 -66.96
CA LEU A 371 8.13 -10.87 -66.83
C LEU A 371 8.07 -12.20 -66.06
N ALA A 372 9.06 -13.07 -66.23
CA ALA A 372 9.19 -14.32 -65.48
C ALA A 372 9.50 -14.07 -63.99
N GLU A 373 10.39 -13.13 -63.67
CA GLU A 373 10.71 -12.73 -62.29
C GLU A 373 9.51 -12.13 -61.56
N VAL A 374 8.73 -11.27 -62.23
CA VAL A 374 7.49 -10.70 -61.66
C VAL A 374 6.43 -11.78 -61.46
N SER A 375 6.35 -12.77 -62.35
CA SER A 375 5.41 -13.90 -62.20
C SER A 375 5.78 -14.81 -61.03
N GLU A 376 7.08 -15.02 -60.78
CA GLU A 376 7.57 -15.81 -59.65
C GLU A 376 7.40 -15.06 -58.31
N SER A 377 7.63 -13.75 -58.30
CA SER A 377 7.36 -12.90 -57.14
C SER A 377 5.86 -12.84 -56.81
N LEU A 378 4.98 -12.75 -57.82
CA LEU A 378 3.53 -12.75 -57.63
C LEU A 378 3.03 -14.08 -57.07
N ASN A 379 3.59 -15.20 -57.54
CA ASN A 379 3.21 -16.52 -57.05
C ASN A 379 3.69 -16.77 -55.60
N SER A 380 4.87 -16.25 -55.22
CA SER A 380 5.34 -16.32 -53.84
C SER A 380 4.52 -15.45 -52.88
N GLU A 381 4.08 -14.26 -53.28
CA GLU A 381 3.12 -13.44 -52.51
C GLU A 381 1.75 -14.12 -52.37
N GLN A 382 1.29 -14.81 -53.41
CA GLN A 382 -0.01 -15.48 -53.41
C GLN A 382 -0.03 -16.70 -52.47
N GLU A 383 1.07 -17.45 -52.36
CA GLU A 383 1.23 -18.51 -51.35
C GLU A 383 1.42 -17.96 -49.93
N ALA A 384 2.15 -16.85 -49.76
CA ALA A 384 2.27 -16.17 -48.47
C ALA A 384 0.90 -15.65 -47.98
N LYS A 385 0.08 -15.10 -48.88
CA LYS A 385 -1.30 -14.68 -48.57
C LYS A 385 -2.14 -15.87 -48.10
N LYS A 386 -2.06 -17.02 -48.77
CA LYS A 386 -2.82 -18.22 -48.41
C LYS A 386 -2.41 -18.78 -47.04
N ALA A 387 -1.12 -18.71 -46.70
CA ALA A 387 -0.63 -19.07 -45.36
C ALA A 387 -1.20 -18.14 -44.27
N VAL A 388 -1.18 -16.82 -44.50
CA VAL A 388 -1.77 -15.84 -43.57
C VAL A 388 -3.29 -16.03 -43.43
N GLU A 389 -3.98 -16.36 -44.50
CA GLU A 389 -5.43 -16.60 -44.50
C GLU A 389 -5.80 -17.89 -43.73
N GLN A 390 -4.92 -18.90 -43.76
CA GLN A 390 -5.04 -20.11 -42.96
C GLN A 390 -4.74 -19.85 -41.47
N ASP A 391 -3.74 -19.02 -41.15
CA ASP A 391 -3.44 -18.60 -39.78
C ASP A 391 -4.56 -17.71 -39.19
N LEU A 392 -5.19 -16.86 -40.01
CA LEU A 392 -6.37 -16.10 -39.61
C LEU A 392 -7.55 -17.01 -39.27
N GLU A 393 -7.75 -18.09 -40.01
CA GLU A 393 -8.88 -19.00 -39.78
C GLU A 393 -8.65 -19.92 -38.56
N THR A 394 -7.39 -20.32 -38.31
CA THR A 394 -7.04 -21.05 -37.08
C THR A 394 -7.15 -20.17 -35.83
N THR A 395 -6.73 -18.91 -35.91
CA THR A 395 -6.87 -17.96 -34.79
C THR A 395 -8.34 -17.62 -34.50
N LYS A 396 -9.20 -17.48 -35.52
CA LYS A 396 -10.66 -17.35 -35.31
C LYS A 396 -11.27 -18.57 -34.62
N ALA A 397 -10.87 -19.79 -35.01
CA ALA A 397 -11.38 -21.00 -34.39
C ALA A 397 -10.99 -21.11 -32.90
N SER A 398 -9.75 -20.75 -32.55
CA SER A 398 -9.30 -20.70 -31.14
C SER A 398 -9.99 -19.60 -30.34
N LEU A 399 -10.25 -18.43 -30.95
CA LEU A 399 -10.98 -17.35 -30.28
C LEU A 399 -12.45 -17.73 -30.02
N GLN A 400 -13.10 -18.41 -30.97
CA GLN A 400 -14.46 -18.92 -30.80
C GLN A 400 -14.53 -20.00 -29.70
N GLN A 401 -13.52 -20.87 -29.63
CA GLN A 401 -13.41 -21.87 -28.57
C GLN A 401 -13.28 -21.24 -27.17
N GLU A 402 -12.50 -20.16 -27.02
CA GLU A 402 -12.40 -19.43 -25.76
C GLU A 402 -13.66 -18.62 -25.43
N ALA A 403 -14.39 -18.13 -26.45
CA ALA A 403 -15.70 -17.51 -26.25
C ALA A 403 -16.75 -18.51 -25.73
N ASP A 404 -16.78 -19.73 -26.28
CA ASP A 404 -17.67 -20.80 -25.82
C ASP A 404 -17.30 -21.25 -24.40
N ARG A 405 -16.00 -21.31 -24.08
CA ARG A 405 -15.51 -21.62 -22.71
C ARG A 405 -15.89 -20.54 -21.70
N ALA A 406 -15.80 -19.27 -22.08
CA ALA A 406 -16.26 -18.16 -21.25
C ALA A 406 -17.79 -18.20 -21.03
N GLY A 407 -18.56 -18.65 -22.02
CA GLY A 407 -20.00 -18.91 -21.89
C GLY A 407 -20.31 -19.98 -20.85
N VAL A 408 -19.64 -21.14 -20.92
CA VAL A 408 -19.81 -22.23 -19.94
C VAL A 408 -19.44 -21.79 -18.52
N LEU A 409 -18.34 -21.05 -18.36
CA LEU A 409 -17.94 -20.51 -17.06
C LEU A 409 -18.92 -19.45 -16.54
N SER A 410 -19.52 -18.65 -17.42
CA SER A 410 -20.56 -17.70 -17.06
C SER A 410 -21.83 -18.40 -16.57
N ASP A 411 -22.25 -19.49 -17.22
CA ASP A 411 -23.39 -20.30 -16.79
C ASP A 411 -23.13 -21.00 -15.46
N GLU A 412 -21.90 -21.45 -15.22
CA GLU A 412 -21.49 -22.06 -13.95
C GLU A 412 -21.45 -21.04 -12.80
N VAL A 413 -20.98 -19.82 -13.07
CA VAL A 413 -21.05 -18.70 -12.11
C VAL A 413 -22.50 -18.31 -11.81
N ALA A 414 -23.41 -18.37 -12.79
CA ALA A 414 -24.82 -18.11 -12.58
C ALA A 414 -25.48 -19.23 -11.73
N TYR A 415 -25.15 -20.49 -11.99
CA TYR A 415 -25.63 -21.63 -11.21
C TYR A 415 -25.14 -21.60 -9.76
N LEU A 416 -23.87 -21.24 -9.52
CA LEU A 416 -23.33 -21.08 -8.18
C LEU A 416 -23.95 -19.90 -7.44
N HIS A 417 -24.23 -18.79 -8.12
CA HIS A 417 -24.96 -17.66 -7.52
C HIS A 417 -26.38 -18.04 -7.10
N GLN A 418 -27.12 -18.78 -7.94
CA GLN A 418 -28.46 -19.25 -7.59
C GLN A 418 -28.41 -20.21 -6.39
N THR A 419 -27.46 -21.14 -6.38
CA THR A 419 -27.29 -22.10 -5.28
C THR A 419 -26.94 -21.40 -3.96
N LEU A 420 -26.12 -20.34 -4.01
CA LEU A 420 -25.80 -19.52 -2.83
C LEU A 420 -27.01 -18.71 -2.35
N GLN A 421 -27.84 -18.21 -3.27
CA GLN A 421 -29.07 -17.50 -2.92
C GLN A 421 -30.06 -18.44 -2.20
N ASP A 422 -30.32 -19.62 -2.76
CA ASP A 422 -31.22 -20.62 -2.16
C ASP A 422 -30.74 -21.04 -0.76
N ARG A 423 -29.42 -21.19 -0.58
CA ARG A 423 -28.81 -21.51 0.73
C ARG A 423 -28.90 -20.36 1.73
N ASN A 424 -28.82 -19.12 1.26
CA ASN A 424 -29.00 -17.95 2.14
C ASN A 424 -30.45 -17.84 2.62
N GLU A 425 -31.42 -18.11 1.75
CA GLU A 425 -32.84 -18.17 2.11
C GLU A 425 -33.12 -19.29 3.13
N GLU A 426 -32.48 -20.45 2.97
CA GLU A 426 -32.53 -21.57 3.92
C GLU A 426 -31.91 -21.19 5.29
N ILE A 427 -30.79 -20.49 5.30
CA ILE A 427 -30.17 -19.98 6.53
C ILE A 427 -31.08 -18.99 7.24
N ASP A 428 -31.76 -18.10 6.51
CA ASP A 428 -32.67 -17.11 7.11
C ASP A 428 -33.96 -17.76 7.64
N HIS A 429 -34.46 -18.81 6.98
CA HIS A 429 -35.54 -19.66 7.51
C HIS A 429 -35.12 -20.34 8.82
N LEU A 430 -33.96 -21.00 8.85
CA LEU A 430 -33.42 -21.65 10.06
C LEU A 430 -33.16 -20.67 11.20
N LYS A 431 -32.71 -19.44 10.90
CA LYS A 431 -32.61 -18.37 11.91
C LYS A 431 -33.98 -18.01 12.49
N GLY A 432 -35.01 -17.95 11.66
CA GLY A 432 -36.40 -17.74 12.09
C GLY A 432 -36.85 -18.81 13.09
N GLU A 433 -36.63 -20.09 12.75
CA GLU A 433 -36.96 -21.22 13.63
C GLU A 433 -36.16 -21.22 14.95
N VAL A 434 -34.89 -20.81 14.92
CA VAL A 434 -34.08 -20.67 16.14
C VAL A 434 -34.57 -19.52 17.02
N ILE A 435 -35.02 -18.41 16.43
CA ILE A 435 -35.61 -17.29 17.18
C ILE A 435 -36.94 -17.71 17.81
N GLU A 436 -37.78 -18.44 17.08
CA GLU A 436 -39.06 -18.96 17.59
C GLU A 436 -38.84 -20.01 18.69
N GLY A 437 -37.90 -20.95 18.49
CA GLY A 437 -37.49 -21.92 19.50
C GLY A 437 -36.92 -21.26 20.76
N LYS A 438 -36.17 -20.16 20.62
CA LYS A 438 -35.68 -19.37 21.75
C LYS A 438 -36.82 -18.66 22.49
N GLY A 439 -37.78 -18.09 21.77
CA GLY A 439 -38.98 -17.50 22.39
C GLY A 439 -39.80 -18.53 23.18
N ASN A 440 -39.96 -19.74 22.64
CA ASN A 440 -40.62 -20.85 23.31
C ASN A 440 -39.83 -21.32 24.55
N PHE A 441 -38.50 -21.36 24.48
CA PHE A 441 -37.64 -21.68 25.63
C PHE A 441 -37.72 -20.62 26.73
N ASP A 442 -37.68 -19.33 26.37
CA ASP A 442 -37.81 -18.22 27.31
C ASP A 442 -39.20 -18.25 27.99
N HIS A 443 -40.25 -18.57 27.23
CA HIS A 443 -41.59 -18.79 27.79
C HIS A 443 -41.63 -19.98 28.75
N ALA A 444 -41.03 -21.11 28.38
CA ALA A 444 -40.92 -22.27 29.26
C ALA A 444 -40.15 -21.93 30.55
N GLN A 445 -39.05 -21.17 30.48
CA GLN A 445 -38.34 -20.71 31.67
C GLN A 445 -39.17 -19.79 32.58
N LEU A 446 -40.01 -18.93 32.02
CA LEU A 446 -40.94 -18.12 32.81
C LEU A 446 -41.97 -18.99 33.53
N THR A 447 -42.54 -19.99 32.84
CA THR A 447 -43.48 -20.93 33.47
C THR A 447 -42.81 -21.79 34.55
N ILE A 448 -41.54 -22.18 34.37
CA ILE A 448 -40.76 -22.89 35.39
C ILE A 448 -40.55 -21.99 36.61
N ARG A 449 -40.18 -20.70 36.43
CA ARG A 449 -40.06 -19.76 37.56
C ARG A 449 -41.38 -19.54 38.29
N GLU A 450 -42.50 -19.47 37.59
CA GLU A 450 -43.82 -19.38 38.21
C GLU A 450 -44.14 -20.65 39.02
N LEU A 451 -43.85 -21.84 38.48
CA LEU A 451 -43.99 -23.10 39.19
C LEU A 451 -43.06 -23.18 40.41
N GLU A 452 -41.80 -22.75 40.30
CA GLU A 452 -40.85 -22.67 41.42
C GLU A 452 -41.37 -21.76 42.53
N ASN A 453 -41.93 -20.59 42.19
CA ASN A 453 -42.53 -19.68 43.16
C ASN A 453 -43.76 -20.29 43.84
N ILE A 454 -44.61 -20.99 43.08
CA ILE A 454 -45.78 -21.71 43.63
C ILE A 454 -45.30 -22.83 44.57
N THR A 455 -44.29 -23.60 44.16
CA THR A 455 -43.75 -24.71 44.95
C THR A 455 -43.13 -24.20 46.25
N HIS A 456 -42.37 -23.09 46.19
CA HIS A 456 -41.82 -22.42 47.36
C HIS A 456 -42.92 -21.88 48.29
N GLY A 457 -44.00 -21.35 47.71
CA GLY A 457 -45.20 -20.95 48.46
C GLY A 457 -45.85 -22.13 49.19
N LEU A 458 -46.04 -23.25 48.50
CA LEU A 458 -46.60 -24.49 49.06
C LEU A 458 -45.67 -25.10 50.13
N GLU A 459 -44.36 -25.08 49.95
CA GLU A 459 -43.39 -25.52 50.96
C GLU A 459 -43.44 -24.66 52.22
N LYS A 460 -43.60 -23.35 52.07
CA LYS A 460 -43.76 -22.43 53.20
C LYS A 460 -45.08 -22.67 53.93
N GLU A 461 -46.16 -22.92 53.20
CA GLU A 461 -47.45 -23.31 53.80
C GLU A 461 -47.38 -24.68 54.49
N LEU A 462 -46.65 -25.64 53.92
CA LEU A 462 -46.44 -26.97 54.52
C LEU A 462 -45.62 -26.86 55.81
N LYS A 463 -44.56 -26.05 55.84
CA LYS A 463 -43.82 -25.72 57.08
C LYS A 463 -44.71 -25.05 58.13
N ALA A 464 -45.55 -24.10 57.72
CA ALA A 464 -46.48 -23.43 58.64
C ALA A 464 -47.55 -24.39 59.19
N LYS A 465 -48.03 -25.33 58.36
CA LYS A 465 -48.99 -26.36 58.79
C LYS A 465 -48.33 -27.47 59.63
N ALA A 466 -47.09 -27.84 59.35
CA ALA A 466 -46.30 -28.76 60.19
C ALA A 466 -46.05 -28.16 61.59
N ALA A 467 -45.69 -26.88 61.66
CA ALA A 467 -45.55 -26.16 62.94
C ALA A 467 -46.86 -26.09 63.73
N ARG A 468 -48.02 -25.94 63.06
CA ARG A 468 -49.34 -26.04 63.71
C ARG A 468 -49.71 -27.46 64.16
N LEU A 469 -49.15 -28.48 63.52
CA LEU A 469 -49.34 -29.88 63.90
C LEU A 469 -48.53 -30.22 65.16
N ASP A 470 -47.29 -29.72 65.27
CA ASP A 470 -46.49 -29.76 66.51
C ASP A 470 -47.18 -29.01 67.65
N GLU A 471 -47.87 -27.90 67.35
CA GLU A 471 -48.68 -27.15 68.31
C GLU A 471 -49.89 -27.97 68.82
N ILE A 472 -50.57 -28.71 67.93
CA ILE A 472 -51.69 -29.62 68.28
C ILE A 472 -51.21 -30.84 69.08
N ASP A 473 -50.04 -31.41 68.78
CA ASP A 473 -49.45 -32.47 69.61
C ASP A 473 -49.01 -31.95 71.00
N GLY A 474 -48.63 -30.66 71.09
CA GLY A 474 -48.46 -29.95 72.35
C GLY A 474 -49.74 -29.80 73.19
N TYR A 475 -50.91 -29.66 72.54
CA TYR A 475 -52.21 -29.61 73.23
C TYR A 475 -52.71 -30.99 73.70
N LYS A 476 -52.15 -32.10 73.19
CA LYS A 476 -52.45 -33.46 73.68
C LYS A 476 -51.73 -33.81 74.98
N ALA A 477 -50.66 -33.08 75.32
CA ALA A 477 -49.86 -33.26 76.54
C ALA A 477 -50.24 -32.31 77.69
N LYS A 478 -51.19 -31.38 77.49
CA LYS A 478 -51.60 -30.37 78.49
C LYS A 478 -53.11 -30.36 78.77
N LEU A 479 -53.70 -31.54 78.92
CA LEU A 479 -55.05 -31.74 79.49
C LEU A 479 -54.97 -32.52 80.80
N LYS A 480 -54.08 -32.09 81.69
CA LYS A 480 -54.05 -32.49 83.10
C LYS A 480 -53.64 -31.25 83.92
N ASP A 481 -54.54 -30.88 84.81
CA ASP A 481 -54.43 -29.85 85.85
C ASP A 481 -54.74 -28.40 85.42
N GLU A 482 -55.98 -28.00 85.77
CA GLU A 482 -56.40 -26.61 86.06
C GLU A 482 -55.72 -26.08 87.36
N PRO A 483 -55.93 -24.84 87.89
CA PRO A 483 -56.86 -23.75 87.49
C PRO A 483 -56.32 -22.29 87.57
N GLU A 484 -57.23 -21.38 87.18
CA GLU A 484 -57.50 -20.03 87.73
C GLU A 484 -56.56 -18.83 87.49
N ASP A 485 -57.21 -17.81 86.90
CA ASP A 485 -57.08 -16.36 87.05
C ASP A 485 -55.73 -15.66 86.82
N SER A 486 -55.72 -14.70 85.88
CA SER A 486 -55.36 -13.28 86.18
C SER A 486 -55.17 -12.43 84.90
N TRP A 487 -56.03 -11.40 84.78
CA TRP A 487 -55.87 -10.07 84.14
C TRP A 487 -55.62 -9.98 82.60
N TYR A 488 -56.56 -9.41 81.82
CA TYR A 488 -56.64 -8.00 81.34
C TYR A 488 -55.43 -7.60 80.43
N VAL A 489 -55.50 -6.93 79.26
CA VAL A 489 -56.46 -6.02 78.62
C VAL A 489 -56.16 -5.92 77.10
N ALA A 490 -57.21 -5.68 76.31
CA ALA A 490 -57.34 -4.73 75.17
C ALA A 490 -56.49 -4.80 73.87
N TRP A 491 -57.21 -4.47 72.80
CA TRP A 491 -56.95 -4.58 71.37
C TRP A 491 -57.03 -3.14 70.73
N PRO A 492 -57.31 -2.94 69.42
CA PRO A 492 -56.45 -2.78 68.23
C PRO A 492 -56.30 -1.33 67.69
N LEU A 493 -55.51 -1.24 66.59
CA LEU A 493 -55.77 -0.49 65.34
C LEU A 493 -54.71 0.57 64.96
N CYS A 494 -54.13 0.35 63.77
CA CYS A 494 -53.49 1.33 62.87
C CYS A 494 -54.48 2.47 62.50
N PRO A 495 -54.06 3.67 62.01
CA PRO A 495 -53.35 3.79 60.71
C PRO A 495 -52.44 5.04 60.44
N GLN A 496 -51.57 4.87 59.42
CA GLN A 496 -51.06 5.82 58.39
C GLN A 496 -50.49 7.22 58.73
N SER A 497 -49.23 7.46 58.32
CA SER A 497 -48.83 8.67 57.55
C SER A 497 -47.38 8.61 57.02
N SER A 498 -47.20 9.17 55.81
CA SER A 498 -45.97 9.65 55.12
C SER A 498 -45.30 8.78 54.05
N PRO A 499 -45.12 9.33 52.82
CA PRO A 499 -44.32 8.76 51.75
C PRO A 499 -42.91 9.37 51.72
N ASP A 500 -41.90 8.54 51.46
CA ASP A 500 -40.52 8.97 51.23
C ASP A 500 -39.98 8.19 50.03
N PRO A 501 -39.60 8.85 48.92
CA PRO A 501 -38.87 8.17 47.85
C PRO A 501 -37.53 8.83 47.59
N ARG A 502 -36.44 8.07 47.80
CA ARG A 502 -35.34 7.78 46.84
C ARG A 502 -33.99 7.62 47.54
N PRO A 503 -33.23 6.56 47.23
CA PRO A 503 -31.87 6.38 47.71
C PRO A 503 -30.85 7.16 46.85
N SER A 504 -30.12 8.06 47.52
CA SER A 504 -28.67 8.22 47.46
C SER A 504 -27.93 7.81 46.19
N LEU A 505 -27.92 8.66 45.16
CA LEU A 505 -26.83 8.67 44.18
C LEU A 505 -25.66 9.47 44.74
N ARG A 506 -24.58 8.76 45.09
CA ARG A 506 -23.29 9.36 45.47
C ARG A 506 -22.80 10.23 44.31
N ARG A 507 -22.72 11.53 44.53
CA ARG A 507 -21.86 12.44 43.77
C ARG A 507 -20.41 12.01 44.02
N ILE A 508 -19.78 11.43 43.02
CA ILE A 508 -18.33 11.39 42.92
C ILE A 508 -17.95 12.74 42.29
N HIS A 509 -17.50 13.69 43.12
CA HIS A 509 -16.70 14.82 42.64
C HIS A 509 -15.28 14.30 42.44
N THR A 510 -14.95 13.93 41.21
CA THR A 510 -13.55 13.77 40.81
C THR A 510 -13.10 15.08 40.18
N ASN A 511 -12.18 15.76 40.86
CA ASN A 511 -11.26 16.69 40.22
C ASN A 511 -10.69 15.98 38.98
N ILE A 512 -10.96 16.54 37.81
CA ILE A 512 -10.42 16.07 36.54
C ILE A 512 -8.97 16.56 36.53
N VAL A 513 -8.08 15.72 37.06
CA VAL A 513 -6.64 15.89 36.92
C VAL A 513 -6.25 15.05 35.71
N VAL A 514 -5.62 15.67 34.73
CA VAL A 514 -4.95 14.97 33.61
C VAL A 514 -4.09 13.86 34.21
N HIS A 515 -4.39 12.60 33.89
CA HIS A 515 -3.57 11.50 34.37
C HIS A 515 -2.14 11.69 33.82
N PRO A 516 -1.10 11.76 34.68
CA PRO A 516 0.28 11.99 34.25
C PRO A 516 0.78 10.96 33.22
N ASN A 517 0.14 9.79 33.14
CA ASN A 517 0.46 8.74 32.19
C ASN A 517 0.09 9.07 30.73
N SER A 518 -0.86 9.96 30.44
CA SER A 518 -1.33 10.17 29.06
C SER A 518 -0.26 10.81 28.17
N VAL A 519 0.51 11.76 28.71
CA VAL A 519 1.62 12.41 28.00
C VAL A 519 2.72 11.38 27.69
N GLU A 520 3.16 10.61 28.68
CA GLU A 520 4.16 9.56 28.50
C GLU A 520 3.75 8.49 27.47
N ILE A 521 2.45 8.13 27.46
CA ILE A 521 1.88 7.21 26.47
C ILE A 521 1.98 7.80 25.06
N LEU A 522 1.61 9.07 24.89
CA LEU A 522 1.68 9.76 23.59
C LEU A 522 3.13 9.93 23.12
N ASP A 523 4.04 10.30 24.02
CA ASP A 523 5.47 10.41 23.73
C ASP A 523 6.05 9.07 23.28
N THR A 524 5.66 7.97 23.94
CA THR A 524 6.08 6.61 23.54
C THR A 524 5.65 6.28 22.11
N ILE A 525 4.43 6.66 21.73
CA ILE A 525 3.92 6.44 20.36
C ILE A 525 4.69 7.33 19.39
N TRP A 526 4.85 8.62 19.71
CA TRP A 526 5.56 9.59 18.87
C TRP A 526 7.00 9.15 18.59
N VAL A 527 7.77 8.81 19.63
CA VAL A 527 9.17 8.40 19.51
C VAL A 527 9.30 7.17 18.61
N SER A 528 8.40 6.18 18.75
CA SER A 528 8.41 4.99 17.89
C SER A 528 8.13 5.33 16.42
N ILE A 529 7.22 6.27 16.14
CA ILE A 529 6.87 6.68 14.78
C ILE A 529 7.97 7.55 14.16
N LEU A 530 8.60 8.41 14.96
CA LEU A 530 9.74 9.22 14.55
C LEU A 530 10.93 8.35 14.17
N ASP A 531 11.29 7.43 15.06
CA ASP A 531 12.38 6.48 14.87
C ASP A 531 12.16 5.57 13.65
N LEU A 532 10.92 5.12 13.41
CA LEU A 532 10.54 4.40 12.18
C LEU A 532 10.80 5.24 10.92
N ALA A 533 10.33 6.48 10.89
CA ALA A 533 10.47 7.34 9.72
C ALA A 533 11.94 7.69 9.46
N GLU A 534 12.69 8.02 10.51
CA GLU A 534 14.12 8.33 10.39
C GLU A 534 14.92 7.12 9.92
N ARG A 535 14.76 5.96 10.56
CA ARG A 535 15.54 4.76 10.24
C ARG A 535 15.43 4.37 8.76
N HIS A 536 14.25 4.49 8.17
CA HIS A 536 13.98 4.02 6.81
C HIS A 536 14.13 5.09 5.73
N PHE A 537 13.94 6.38 6.04
CA PHE A 537 13.95 7.45 5.03
C PHE A 537 15.15 8.41 5.11
N SER A 538 16.08 8.16 6.05
CA SER A 538 17.37 8.86 6.16
C SER A 538 18.44 8.36 5.19
N ALA A 539 18.31 7.12 4.69
CA ALA A 539 19.26 6.51 3.78
C ALA A 539 19.19 7.13 2.37
N ASP A 540 20.25 6.96 1.59
CA ASP A 540 20.25 7.28 0.17
C ASP A 540 19.34 6.30 -0.58
N LEU A 541 18.51 6.83 -1.48
CA LEU A 541 17.75 6.03 -2.44
C LEU A 541 18.60 5.77 -3.68
N ASP A 542 18.36 4.64 -4.35
CA ASP A 542 19.07 4.30 -5.57
C ASP A 542 18.80 5.31 -6.70
N ASP A 543 19.82 5.58 -7.53
CA ASP A 543 19.73 6.52 -8.65
C ASP A 543 18.65 6.15 -9.68
N SER A 544 18.26 4.86 -9.75
CA SER A 544 17.12 4.41 -10.58
C SER A 544 15.79 4.99 -10.07
N VAL A 545 15.54 4.94 -8.77
CA VAL A 545 14.35 5.48 -8.10
C VAL A 545 14.31 7.00 -8.15
N LEU A 546 15.47 7.66 -8.06
CA LEU A 546 15.56 9.11 -8.21
C LEU A 546 15.22 9.57 -9.63
N ARG A 547 15.65 8.84 -10.66
CA ARG A 547 15.38 9.20 -12.06
C ARG A 547 13.95 8.93 -12.48
N ASP A 548 13.30 7.92 -11.92
CA ASP A 548 11.92 7.60 -12.25
C ASP A 548 10.92 8.42 -11.40
N ALA A 549 10.27 9.40 -12.04
CA ALA A 549 9.24 10.21 -11.40
C ALA A 549 8.01 9.39 -10.97
N SER A 550 7.75 8.23 -11.60
CA SER A 550 6.60 7.37 -11.32
C SER A 550 6.65 6.82 -9.89
N CYS A 551 7.85 6.50 -9.38
CA CYS A 551 8.09 6.00 -8.03
C CYS A 551 7.57 6.92 -6.92
N TRP A 552 7.50 8.23 -7.19
CA TRP A 552 7.10 9.26 -6.24
C TRP A 552 5.61 9.60 -6.31
N THR A 553 4.88 9.06 -7.30
CA THR A 553 3.51 9.45 -7.60
C THR A 553 2.57 9.15 -6.45
N ASN A 554 2.68 7.96 -5.84
CA ASN A 554 1.81 7.53 -4.74
C ASN A 554 1.96 8.47 -3.54
N LEU A 555 3.19 8.72 -3.09
CA LEU A 555 3.45 9.62 -1.97
C LEU A 555 2.99 11.06 -2.26
N ARG A 556 3.30 11.61 -3.45
CA ARG A 556 2.96 12.99 -3.83
C ARG A 556 1.45 13.22 -4.01
N SER A 557 0.69 12.19 -4.40
CA SER A 557 -0.76 12.25 -4.60
C SER A 557 -1.57 11.75 -3.41
N SER A 558 -0.89 11.43 -2.30
CA SER A 558 -1.53 10.88 -1.09
C SER A 558 -2.68 11.73 -0.59
N GLU A 559 -3.83 11.10 -0.34
CA GLU A 559 -5.00 11.68 0.32
C GLU A 559 -4.64 12.36 1.66
N TYR A 560 -3.65 11.80 2.36
CA TYR A 560 -3.19 12.31 3.65
C TYR A 560 -2.46 13.66 3.54
N LEU A 561 -1.94 14.02 2.37
CA LEU A 561 -1.22 15.28 2.17
C LEU A 561 -2.07 16.37 1.48
N LYS A 562 -3.34 16.09 1.17
CA LYS A 562 -4.23 17.00 0.41
C LYS A 562 -4.45 18.37 1.04
N HIS A 563 -4.49 18.45 2.37
CA HIS A 563 -4.74 19.70 3.09
C HIS A 563 -3.47 20.49 3.40
N ALA A 564 -2.30 19.95 3.07
CA ALA A 564 -1.03 20.62 3.25
C ALA A 564 -0.72 21.50 2.03
N VAL A 565 0.04 22.58 2.25
CA VAL A 565 0.76 23.22 1.15
C VAL A 565 1.69 22.14 0.56
N ARG A 566 1.53 21.83 -0.74
CA ARG A 566 2.22 20.74 -1.45
C ARG A 566 3.69 20.64 -0.99
N ILE A 567 4.00 19.62 -0.20
CA ILE A 567 5.36 19.39 0.31
C ILE A 567 6.30 19.16 -0.87
N PRO A 568 7.46 19.84 -0.94
CA PRO A 568 8.44 19.60 -2.00
C PRO A 568 9.08 18.24 -1.72
N LEU A 569 9.14 17.37 -2.71
CA LEU A 569 9.80 16.06 -2.63
C LEU A 569 10.78 15.96 -3.79
N PRO A 570 11.94 16.65 -3.71
CA PRO A 570 12.96 16.60 -4.74
C PRO A 570 13.43 15.15 -4.94
N PRO A 571 13.55 14.68 -6.19
CA PRO A 571 14.10 13.36 -6.47
C PRO A 571 15.64 13.38 -6.36
N SER A 572 16.16 13.68 -5.17
CA SER A 572 17.60 13.73 -4.87
C SER A 572 17.88 13.06 -3.51
N ASN A 573 19.17 12.87 -3.20
CA ASN A 573 19.63 12.42 -1.88
C ASN A 573 20.25 13.57 -1.05
N SER A 574 19.93 14.83 -1.39
CA SER A 574 20.36 15.96 -0.58
C SER A 574 19.79 15.88 0.84
N THR A 575 20.42 16.58 1.79
CA THR A 575 19.90 16.71 3.15
C THR A 575 18.45 17.24 3.15
N ALA A 576 18.16 18.24 2.33
CA ALA A 576 16.81 18.81 2.22
C ALA A 576 15.81 17.77 1.68
N ALA A 577 16.16 16.99 0.66
CA ALA A 577 15.29 15.95 0.14
C ALA A 577 15.02 14.84 1.17
N LYS A 578 16.04 14.39 1.91
CA LYS A 578 15.87 13.42 3.01
C LYS A 578 14.95 13.93 4.10
N GLN A 579 15.13 15.17 4.55
CA GLN A 579 14.26 15.82 5.53
C GLN A 579 12.80 15.88 5.03
N MET A 580 12.57 16.22 3.77
CA MET A 580 11.22 16.25 3.20
C MET A 580 10.60 14.85 3.09
N ARG A 581 11.38 13.81 2.78
CA ARG A 581 10.90 12.41 2.80
C ARG A 581 10.42 12.01 4.19
N ILE A 582 11.24 12.25 5.22
CA ILE A 582 10.91 11.94 6.61
C ILE A 582 9.63 12.69 7.01
N ALA A 583 9.56 13.99 6.74
CA ALA A 583 8.39 14.80 7.06
C ALA A 583 7.11 14.37 6.34
N ALA A 584 7.19 14.03 5.05
CA ALA A 584 6.04 13.51 4.30
C ALA A 584 5.53 12.22 4.93
N VAL A 585 6.43 11.29 5.24
CA VAL A 585 6.06 10.00 5.85
C VAL A 585 5.50 10.18 7.26
N LEU A 586 6.06 11.06 8.08
CA LEU A 586 5.52 11.40 9.41
C LEU A 586 4.11 11.98 9.31
N ALA A 587 3.90 12.93 8.40
CA ALA A 587 2.60 13.55 8.16
C ALA A 587 1.55 12.54 7.66
N VAL A 588 1.96 11.58 6.83
CA VAL A 588 1.12 10.48 6.36
C VAL A 588 0.78 9.54 7.53
N LEU A 589 1.78 9.11 8.29
CA LEU A 589 1.63 8.20 9.43
C LEU A 589 0.72 8.80 10.50
N SER A 590 0.94 10.04 10.91
CA SER A 590 0.13 10.68 11.95
C SER A 590 -1.35 10.78 11.57
N ARG A 591 -1.65 11.05 10.30
CA ARG A 591 -3.03 11.09 9.78
C ARG A 591 -3.64 9.70 9.60
N ALA A 592 -2.86 8.71 9.15
CA ALA A 592 -3.31 7.33 9.06
C ALA A 592 -3.62 6.75 10.46
N LEU A 593 -2.74 7.01 11.43
CA LEU A 593 -2.95 6.68 12.85
C LEU A 593 -4.20 7.37 13.38
N THR A 594 -4.41 8.66 13.07
CA THR A 594 -5.63 9.36 13.49
C THR A 594 -6.89 8.75 12.88
N LYS A 595 -6.84 8.41 11.59
CA LYS A 595 -7.98 7.86 10.88
C LYS A 595 -8.36 6.47 11.37
N HIS A 596 -7.40 5.65 11.78
CA HIS A 596 -7.63 4.23 12.06
C HIS A 596 -7.40 3.83 13.51
N ILE A 597 -6.39 4.39 14.19
CA ILE A 597 -5.98 4.02 15.55
C ILE A 597 -6.47 5.02 16.60
N PHE A 598 -6.31 6.34 16.42
CA PHE A 598 -6.70 7.33 17.43
C PHE A 598 -8.21 7.59 17.46
N ARG A 599 -8.98 6.52 17.70
CA ARG A 599 -10.44 6.52 17.76
C ARG A 599 -10.94 6.25 19.17
N PRO A 600 -12.12 6.79 19.56
CA PRO A 600 -12.68 6.57 20.89
C PRO A 600 -13.18 5.13 21.12
N SER A 601 -13.54 4.39 20.05
CA SER A 601 -13.96 2.98 20.07
C SER A 601 -13.68 2.36 18.69
N TYR A 602 -13.43 1.05 18.63
CA TYR A 602 -13.26 0.29 17.39
C TYR A 602 -14.45 -0.63 17.08
N LEU A 603 -15.57 -0.47 17.76
CA LEU A 603 -16.75 -1.31 17.61
C LEU A 603 -17.32 -1.25 16.18
N VAL A 604 -17.27 -0.07 15.57
CA VAL A 604 -17.77 0.21 14.22
C VAL A 604 -16.60 0.48 13.28
N ASP A 605 -16.65 -0.05 12.06
CA ASP A 605 -15.58 0.13 11.07
C ASP A 605 -15.57 1.55 10.47
N ASN A 606 -16.74 2.17 10.27
CA ASN A 606 -16.88 3.59 9.95
C ASN A 606 -17.47 4.35 11.14
N ASP A 607 -16.58 4.88 11.99
CA ASP A 607 -16.92 5.51 13.26
C ASP A 607 -17.06 7.04 13.19
N ALA A 608 -17.18 7.62 11.99
CA ALA A 608 -17.27 9.07 11.82
C ALA A 608 -18.49 9.67 12.53
N GLU A 609 -19.68 9.09 12.35
CA GLU A 609 -20.90 9.53 13.03
C GLU A 609 -20.84 9.26 14.54
N LEU A 610 -20.31 8.11 14.94
CA LEU A 610 -20.15 7.78 16.36
C LEU A 610 -19.20 8.77 17.06
N SER A 611 -18.07 9.09 16.43
CA SER A 611 -17.11 10.07 16.93
C SER A 611 -17.74 11.46 17.05
N ARG A 612 -18.59 11.87 16.08
CA ARG A 612 -19.35 13.12 16.15
C ARG A 612 -20.33 13.12 17.31
N VAL A 613 -21.12 12.05 17.46
CA VAL A 613 -22.08 11.92 18.59
C VAL A 613 -21.38 11.98 19.94
N LEU A 614 -20.23 11.30 20.10
CA LEU A 614 -19.44 11.36 21.34
C LEU A 614 -18.84 12.75 21.58
N LYS A 615 -18.52 13.51 20.52
CA LYS A 615 -18.05 14.90 20.62
C LYS A 615 -19.18 15.86 21.02
N ASP A 616 -20.35 15.72 20.42
CA ASP A 616 -21.53 16.51 20.80
C ASP A 616 -21.95 16.19 22.25
N LEU A 617 -21.86 14.91 22.65
CA LEU A 617 -22.15 14.48 24.01
C LEU A 617 -21.14 15.01 25.03
N GLU A 618 -19.86 15.08 24.68
CA GLU A 618 -18.83 15.69 25.53
C GLU A 618 -19.10 17.18 25.78
N ALA A 619 -19.49 17.92 24.73
CA ALA A 619 -19.81 19.34 24.85
C ALA A 619 -21.01 19.62 25.77
N VAL A 620 -21.98 18.69 25.81
CA VAL A 620 -23.18 18.82 26.67
C VAL A 620 -22.94 18.26 28.07
N ASN A 621 -22.34 17.08 28.17
CA ASN A 621 -22.13 16.35 29.41
C ASN A 621 -20.93 15.38 29.32
N PRO A 622 -19.72 15.83 29.72
CA PRO A 622 -18.51 15.01 29.69
C PRO A 622 -18.62 13.68 30.48
N ALA A 623 -19.36 13.67 31.58
CA ALA A 623 -19.54 12.46 32.38
C ALA A 623 -20.42 11.42 31.65
N GLN A 624 -21.39 11.88 30.86
CA GLN A 624 -22.22 11.00 30.03
C GLN A 624 -21.45 10.47 28.82
N GLU A 625 -20.59 11.28 28.20
CA GLU A 625 -19.64 10.81 27.18
C GLU A 625 -18.77 9.69 27.73
N LEU A 626 -18.12 9.91 28.88
CA LEU A 626 -17.24 8.92 29.50
C LEU A 626 -17.99 7.61 29.76
N HIS A 627 -19.21 7.69 30.28
CA HIS A 627 -20.04 6.51 30.52
C HIS A 627 -20.42 5.79 29.21
N ALA A 628 -20.81 6.54 28.18
CA ALA A 628 -21.16 5.99 26.87
C ALA A 628 -19.95 5.30 26.22
N ARG A 629 -18.79 5.97 26.16
CA ARG A 629 -17.54 5.41 25.64
C ARG A 629 -17.10 4.19 26.43
N SER A 630 -17.13 4.23 27.76
CA SER A 630 -16.79 3.08 28.61
C SER A 630 -17.71 1.89 28.34
N THR A 631 -19.00 2.15 28.12
CA THR A 631 -19.98 1.11 27.78
C THR A 631 -19.68 0.53 26.40
N LEU A 632 -19.43 1.36 25.38
CA LEU A 632 -19.09 0.91 24.03
C LEU A 632 -17.85 0.00 24.01
N LEU A 633 -16.81 0.36 24.78
CA LEU A 633 -15.59 -0.44 24.91
C LEU A 633 -15.82 -1.78 25.64
N ALA A 634 -16.79 -1.84 26.56
CA ALA A 634 -17.11 -3.03 27.35
C ALA A 634 -18.13 -3.98 26.68
N VAL A 635 -18.97 -3.47 25.76
CA VAL A 635 -20.13 -4.20 25.19
C VAL A 635 -19.71 -5.41 24.36
N LEU A 636 -18.67 -5.31 23.53
CA LEU A 636 -18.18 -6.43 22.69
C LEU A 636 -16.64 -6.44 22.62
N PRO A 637 -15.94 -6.86 23.69
CA PRO A 637 -14.49 -6.74 23.79
C PRO A 637 -13.72 -7.55 22.75
N GLU A 638 -14.27 -8.69 22.31
CA GLU A 638 -13.66 -9.51 21.25
C GLU A 638 -13.79 -8.86 19.87
N ARG A 639 -14.91 -8.16 19.62
CA ARG A 639 -15.10 -7.41 18.37
C ARG A 639 -14.16 -6.21 18.33
N GLU A 640 -14.07 -5.45 19.43
CA GLU A 640 -13.11 -4.37 19.63
C GLU A 640 -11.67 -4.84 19.35
N ARG A 641 -11.25 -6.01 19.90
CA ARG A 641 -9.91 -6.56 19.66
C ARG A 641 -9.67 -6.90 18.19
N ARG A 642 -10.61 -7.60 17.53
CA ARG A 642 -10.50 -7.96 16.11
C ARG A 642 -10.51 -6.74 15.20
N SER A 643 -11.38 -5.76 15.45
CA SER A 643 -11.42 -4.50 14.71
C SER A 643 -10.13 -3.69 14.88
N ALA A 644 -9.57 -3.65 16.09
CA ALA A 644 -8.30 -2.97 16.35
C ALA A 644 -7.14 -3.59 15.55
N ALA A 645 -7.06 -4.93 15.48
CA ALA A 645 -6.06 -5.63 14.68
C ALA A 645 -6.23 -5.35 13.17
N ARG A 646 -7.48 -5.34 12.66
CA ARG A 646 -7.77 -4.97 11.27
C ARG A 646 -7.37 -3.52 10.95
N ARG A 647 -7.59 -2.59 11.89
CA ARG A 647 -7.21 -1.18 11.75
C ARG A 647 -5.69 -1.02 11.63
N VAL A 648 -4.90 -1.74 12.43
CA VAL A 648 -3.43 -1.80 12.29
C VAL A 648 -3.03 -2.27 10.90
N LYS A 649 -3.57 -3.41 10.44
CA LYS A 649 -3.28 -3.93 9.08
C LYS A 649 -3.68 -2.95 7.98
N THR A 650 -4.74 -2.17 8.19
CA THR A 650 -5.18 -1.14 7.25
C THR A 650 -4.18 0.01 7.18
N VAL A 651 -3.65 0.50 8.32
CA VAL A 651 -2.59 1.51 8.35
C VAL A 651 -1.34 1.01 7.64
N VAL A 652 -0.88 -0.21 7.97
CA VAL A 652 0.31 -0.81 7.34
C VAL A 652 0.16 -0.84 5.82
N ARG A 653 -0.96 -1.37 5.33
CA ARG A 653 -1.26 -1.46 3.89
C ARG A 653 -1.31 -0.09 3.21
N GLU A 654 -2.02 0.88 3.80
CA GLU A 654 -2.19 2.20 3.20
C GLU A 654 -0.86 2.96 3.15
N VAL A 655 -0.05 2.91 4.22
CA VAL A 655 1.22 3.64 4.27
C VAL A 655 2.31 2.94 3.47
N SER A 656 2.42 1.61 3.53
CA SER A 656 3.42 0.87 2.76
C SER A 656 3.20 1.06 1.26
N TYR A 657 1.95 1.04 0.78
CA TYR A 657 1.61 1.30 -0.61
C TYR A 657 2.10 2.67 -1.12
N LEU A 658 2.12 3.70 -0.26
CA LEU A 658 2.57 5.04 -0.63
C LEU A 658 4.08 5.12 -0.87
N VAL A 659 4.85 4.23 -0.24
CA VAL A 659 6.33 4.26 -0.27
C VAL A 659 6.94 3.04 -0.98
N GLN A 660 6.12 2.11 -1.47
CA GLN A 660 6.57 0.82 -2.01
C GLN A 660 7.59 0.94 -3.15
N HIS A 661 7.48 1.98 -3.98
CA HIS A 661 8.39 2.21 -5.11
C HIS A 661 9.59 3.09 -4.74
N LEU A 662 9.63 3.63 -3.52
CA LEU A 662 10.75 4.43 -3.03
C LEU A 662 11.83 3.59 -2.38
N LEU A 663 11.48 2.43 -1.83
CA LEU A 663 12.39 1.55 -1.09
C LEU A 663 12.77 0.34 -1.93
N SER A 664 13.99 -0.18 -1.75
CA SER A 664 14.37 -1.48 -2.32
C SER A 664 13.55 -2.61 -1.68
N ALA A 665 13.50 -3.80 -2.31
CA ALA A 665 12.69 -4.91 -1.81
C ALA A 665 13.01 -5.27 -0.34
N LEU A 666 14.30 -5.30 0.03
CA LEU A 666 14.74 -5.58 1.39
C LEU A 666 14.38 -4.45 2.37
N GLN A 667 14.56 -3.19 1.95
CA GLN A 667 14.18 -2.03 2.77
C GLN A 667 12.67 -1.94 2.97
N TYR A 668 11.89 -2.30 1.94
CA TYR A 668 10.44 -2.32 1.98
C TYR A 668 9.91 -3.38 2.94
N GLU A 669 10.46 -4.61 2.90
CA GLU A 669 10.10 -5.68 3.83
C GLU A 669 10.43 -5.30 5.28
N ALA A 670 11.62 -4.75 5.52
CA ALA A 670 12.04 -4.25 6.82
C ALA A 670 11.13 -3.10 7.30
N PHE A 671 10.79 -2.15 6.42
CA PHE A 671 9.89 -1.05 6.73
C PHE A 671 8.49 -1.54 7.08
N CYS A 672 7.92 -2.48 6.32
CA CYS A 672 6.60 -3.05 6.61
C CYS A 672 6.55 -3.72 7.98
N THR A 673 7.60 -4.46 8.33
CA THR A 673 7.73 -5.14 9.62
C THR A 673 7.79 -4.12 10.77
N ALA A 674 8.69 -3.14 10.67
CA ALA A 674 8.85 -2.10 11.69
C ALA A 674 7.60 -1.18 11.80
N LEU A 675 6.92 -0.93 10.68
CA LEU A 675 5.66 -0.20 10.64
C LEU A 675 4.54 -0.95 11.37
N GLU A 676 4.44 -2.25 11.16
CA GLU A 676 3.46 -3.09 11.87
C GLU A 676 3.73 -3.10 13.37
N GLU A 677 4.98 -3.27 13.79
CA GLU A 677 5.38 -3.21 15.21
C GLU A 677 5.05 -1.85 15.85
N SER A 678 5.36 -0.75 15.15
CA SER A 678 5.07 0.61 15.62
C SER A 678 3.56 0.88 15.70
N CYS A 679 2.77 0.41 14.73
CA CYS A 679 1.32 0.53 14.74
C CYS A 679 0.67 -0.33 15.85
N GLU A 680 1.20 -1.52 16.12
CA GLU A 680 0.72 -2.38 17.20
C GLU A 680 1.08 -1.80 18.58
N LEU A 681 2.26 -1.20 18.72
CA LEU A 681 2.60 -0.38 19.90
C LEU A 681 1.61 0.77 20.07
N ALA A 682 1.36 1.54 19.00
CA ALA A 682 0.40 2.64 19.02
C ALA A 682 -1.01 2.18 19.42
N ARG A 683 -1.47 1.06 18.87
CA ARG A 683 -2.76 0.43 19.21
C ARG A 683 -2.84 0.01 20.68
N ARG A 684 -1.78 -0.61 21.22
CA ARG A 684 -1.71 -1.02 22.64
C ARG A 684 -1.72 0.18 23.58
N GLN A 685 -0.92 1.19 23.27
CA GLN A 685 -0.80 2.40 24.07
C GLN A 685 -2.08 3.25 24.00
N TRP A 686 -2.65 3.44 22.80
CA TRP A 686 -3.90 4.17 22.62
C TRP A 686 -5.09 3.52 23.32
N ARG A 687 -5.12 2.18 23.44
CA ARG A 687 -6.17 1.51 24.22
C ARG A 687 -6.22 2.01 25.67
N ARG A 688 -5.09 2.39 26.27
CA ARG A 688 -5.08 2.98 27.62
C ARG A 688 -5.71 4.37 27.63
N ILE A 689 -5.49 5.15 26.57
CA ILE A 689 -6.13 6.46 26.35
C ILE A 689 -7.64 6.30 26.13
N GLN A 690 -8.09 5.26 25.40
CA GLN A 690 -9.52 4.97 25.22
C GLN A 690 -10.25 4.70 26.55
N HIS A 691 -9.54 4.31 27.61
CA HIS A 691 -10.10 4.11 28.95
C HIS A 691 -9.84 5.29 29.90
N ALA A 692 -9.20 6.37 29.43
CA ALA A 692 -8.96 7.56 30.25
C ALA A 692 -10.27 8.28 30.59
N SER A 693 -10.27 8.98 31.73
CA SER A 693 -11.42 9.76 32.22
C SER A 693 -11.78 10.90 31.27
N MET A 694 -10.77 11.61 30.77
CA MET A 694 -10.92 12.62 29.71
C MET A 694 -10.79 11.96 28.35
N LYS A 695 -11.64 12.34 27.40
CA LYS A 695 -11.50 11.92 26.01
C LYS A 695 -10.40 12.77 25.37
N ILE A 696 -9.39 12.11 24.82
CA ILE A 696 -8.29 12.76 24.11
C ILE A 696 -8.50 12.57 22.60
N GLU A 697 -8.41 13.65 21.83
CA GLU A 697 -8.53 13.64 20.38
C GLU A 697 -7.39 14.42 19.70
N PRO A 698 -6.90 13.95 18.53
CA PRO A 698 -5.87 14.66 17.77
C PRO A 698 -6.43 15.87 17.00
N TYR A 699 -5.70 16.97 17.02
CA TYR A 699 -5.99 18.22 16.34
C TYR A 699 -4.91 18.57 15.32
N PHE A 700 -5.30 18.79 14.05
CA PHE A 700 -4.40 19.09 12.92
C PHE A 700 -4.58 20.51 12.33
N GLY A 701 -5.50 21.32 12.87
CA GLY A 701 -5.91 22.62 12.30
C GLY A 701 -6.46 22.56 10.86
N PRO A 702 -6.80 23.71 10.24
CA PRO A 702 -7.07 25.01 10.86
C PRO A 702 -8.48 25.10 11.50
N PRO A 703 -8.70 26.07 12.41
CA PRO A 703 -7.83 27.23 12.66
C PRO A 703 -6.57 26.92 13.48
N TYR A 704 -5.38 27.24 12.94
CA TYR A 704 -4.11 26.95 13.63
C TYR A 704 -3.88 27.81 14.89
N ASP A 705 -4.67 28.87 15.05
CA ASP A 705 -4.56 29.84 16.15
C ASP A 705 -5.06 29.30 17.50
N ASP A 706 -5.71 28.12 17.51
CA ASP A 706 -6.27 27.53 18.73
C ASP A 706 -5.17 27.05 19.70
N PHE A 707 -3.97 26.74 19.20
CA PHE A 707 -2.87 26.18 20.00
C PHE A 707 -1.50 26.69 19.55
N ASP A 708 -0.54 26.68 20.49
CA ASP A 708 0.87 26.90 20.19
C ASP A 708 1.47 25.66 19.48
N TRP A 709 2.13 25.90 18.34
CA TRP A 709 2.79 24.85 17.56
C TRP A 709 4.31 24.93 17.67
N GLN A 710 4.96 23.77 17.73
CA GLN A 710 6.41 23.65 17.81
C GLN A 710 7.02 23.15 16.49
N VAL A 711 8.10 23.79 16.04
CA VAL A 711 8.87 23.29 14.88
C VAL A 711 9.54 21.97 15.23
N LEU A 712 9.33 20.93 14.42
CA LEU A 712 10.15 19.72 14.49
C LEU A 712 11.52 19.97 13.84
N LEU A 713 12.59 19.79 14.62
CA LEU A 713 13.95 19.78 14.08
C LEU A 713 14.19 18.45 13.38
N LEU A 714 14.41 18.50 12.06
CA LEU A 714 14.73 17.33 11.25
C LEU A 714 16.26 17.15 11.20
N PRO A 715 16.77 15.91 11.10
CA PRO A 715 18.21 15.66 11.11
C PRO A 715 18.94 16.41 9.98
N GLU A 716 20.07 17.06 10.30
CA GLU A 716 20.90 17.78 9.32
C GLU A 716 22.11 16.95 8.81
N ASN A 717 22.57 15.98 9.62
CA ASN A 717 23.73 15.15 9.33
C ASN A 717 23.32 13.70 9.04
N PHE A 718 23.12 13.39 7.77
CA PHE A 718 22.95 12.01 7.30
C PHE A 718 24.35 11.46 6.94
N GLY A 719 24.83 10.45 7.67
CA GLY A 719 26.18 9.91 7.48
C GLY A 719 26.44 9.42 6.04
N PRO A 720 27.70 9.42 5.55
CA PRO A 720 28.02 8.93 4.21
C PRO A 720 27.76 7.42 4.12
N GLY A 721 26.90 7.01 3.19
CA GLY A 721 26.53 5.62 2.96
C GLY A 721 27.73 4.73 2.64
N GLY A 722 27.90 3.65 3.40
CA GLY A 722 28.92 2.63 3.18
C GLY A 722 28.38 1.50 2.30
N GLY A 723 28.82 1.46 1.04
CA GLY A 723 28.82 0.23 0.24
C GLY A 723 30.04 -0.63 0.57
N GLY A 724 29.87 -1.96 0.61
CA GLY A 724 30.97 -2.93 0.63
C GLY A 724 30.85 -4.00 1.72
N GLY A 725 30.66 -5.25 1.28
CA GLY A 725 30.52 -6.42 2.14
C GLY A 725 31.74 -6.72 3.03
N GLY A 726 31.47 -7.29 4.20
CA GLY A 726 32.47 -7.80 5.12
C GLY A 726 31.86 -8.82 6.08
N ARG A 727 32.30 -10.07 5.96
CA ARG A 727 31.98 -11.21 6.82
C ARG A 727 32.06 -10.83 8.31
N VAL A 728 31.08 -11.24 9.10
CA VAL A 728 31.20 -11.30 10.56
C VAL A 728 30.90 -12.72 11.00
N SER A 729 31.90 -13.36 11.59
CA SER A 729 31.73 -14.54 12.45
C SER A 729 31.96 -14.14 13.91
N PRO A 730 31.38 -14.87 14.87
CA PRO A 730 30.84 -14.30 16.09
C PRO A 730 31.81 -14.41 17.27
N SER A 731 31.74 -13.44 18.19
CA SER A 731 32.18 -13.68 19.56
C SER A 731 31.50 -12.74 20.55
N GLY A 732 30.60 -13.32 21.35
CA GLY A 732 30.53 -13.15 22.80
C GLY A 732 30.30 -11.76 23.40
N GLY A 733 29.06 -11.51 23.83
CA GLY A 733 28.78 -11.07 25.20
C GLY A 733 28.38 -9.62 25.41
N GLY A 734 27.11 -9.42 25.78
CA GLY A 734 26.66 -8.25 26.54
C GLY A 734 25.49 -7.49 25.91
N ASP A 735 24.28 -7.94 26.21
CA ASP A 735 23.04 -7.20 25.98
C ASP A 735 23.09 -5.80 26.60
N ARG A 736 23.21 -4.77 25.75
CA ARG A 736 22.63 -3.43 25.94
C ARG A 736 22.37 -2.82 24.56
N ILE A 737 21.13 -2.92 24.08
CA ILE A 737 20.68 -2.19 22.90
C ILE A 737 20.62 -0.71 23.29
N SER A 738 21.69 0.01 22.96
CA SER A 738 21.77 1.47 23.07
C SER A 738 21.14 2.06 21.81
N SER A 739 19.83 2.28 21.84
CA SER A 739 19.06 3.00 20.82
C SER A 739 19.32 4.50 20.99
N GLY A 740 20.39 5.00 20.39
CA GLY A 740 20.68 6.43 20.36
C GLY A 740 19.95 7.11 19.21
N SER A 741 18.73 7.59 19.44
CA SER A 741 18.13 8.62 18.59
C SER A 741 18.93 9.91 18.76
N THR A 742 19.41 10.51 17.67
CA THR A 742 20.24 11.73 17.64
C THR A 742 19.44 13.02 17.85
N LEU A 743 18.13 12.92 18.06
CA LEU A 743 17.28 14.04 18.46
C LEU A 743 17.11 14.02 19.99
N GLY A 744 17.95 14.80 20.66
CA GLY A 744 17.91 14.98 22.11
C GLY A 744 16.61 15.66 22.56
N LEU A 745 15.68 14.85 23.05
CA LEU A 745 14.75 15.27 24.09
C LEU A 745 15.17 14.50 25.34
N ASP A 746 15.95 15.16 26.20
CA ASP A 746 16.33 14.63 27.50
C ASP A 746 15.05 14.28 28.28
N ALA A 747 14.93 13.00 28.63
CA ALA A 747 13.92 12.48 29.53
C ALA A 747 14.17 13.08 30.93
N GLY A 748 13.59 14.25 31.18
CA GLY A 748 13.74 14.99 32.42
C GLY A 748 12.50 15.82 32.72
N SER A 749 11.54 15.19 33.39
CA SER A 749 10.47 15.78 34.22
C SER A 749 10.49 17.30 34.35
N SER A 750 9.78 18.00 33.47
CA SER A 750 9.19 19.30 33.81
C SER A 750 7.87 19.47 33.05
N THR A 751 6.82 19.62 33.84
CA THR A 751 5.44 19.85 33.46
C THR A 751 5.35 20.98 32.43
N ILE A 752 4.92 20.64 31.20
CA ILE A 752 4.47 21.62 30.20
C ILE A 752 3.09 22.10 30.64
N GLY A 753 3.07 23.19 31.40
CA GLY A 753 1.85 23.87 31.86
C GLY A 753 2.22 25.27 32.32
N GLY A 754 1.90 26.27 31.49
CA GLY A 754 2.20 27.67 31.77
C GLY A 754 1.31 28.27 32.88
N GLY A 755 1.94 28.97 33.81
CA GLY A 755 1.28 29.85 34.79
C GLY A 755 2.23 30.99 35.16
N ALA A 756 1.87 32.22 34.79
CA ALA A 756 2.68 33.43 34.91
C ALA A 756 2.87 33.92 36.36
N ARG A 757 4.08 34.40 36.71
CA ARG A 757 4.26 35.54 37.65
C ARG A 757 5.63 36.22 37.53
N LEU A 758 5.58 37.55 37.52
CA LEU A 758 6.66 38.55 37.47
C LEU A 758 7.58 38.55 38.70
N GLN A 759 8.91 38.71 38.52
CA GLN A 759 9.75 39.80 39.07
C GLN A 759 11.24 39.73 38.64
N ASP A 760 11.87 40.91 38.74
CA ASP A 760 13.04 41.50 38.05
C ASP A 760 14.45 41.06 38.59
N PRO A 761 15.62 41.61 38.16
CA PRO A 761 16.77 40.82 37.69
C PRO A 761 18.04 40.97 38.55
N GLY A 762 19.03 40.09 38.32
CA GLY A 762 20.33 40.17 39.01
C GLY A 762 21.43 39.32 38.40
N ALA A 763 22.14 39.91 37.44
CA ALA A 763 23.56 39.82 37.08
C ALA A 763 24.39 38.51 37.26
N GLY A 764 25.10 38.17 36.18
CA GLY A 764 26.30 37.29 36.12
C GLY A 764 25.96 35.94 35.48
N GLY A 765 26.22 35.68 34.20
CA GLY A 765 27.48 35.83 33.48
C GLY A 765 28.14 34.46 33.43
N ASP A 766 27.83 33.66 32.40
CA ASP A 766 28.62 32.52 31.93
C ASP A 766 28.12 32.05 30.54
N ASP A 767 29.03 32.15 29.56
CA ASP A 767 28.84 31.84 28.12
C ASP A 767 28.76 30.33 27.85
N ALA A 768 27.75 29.67 28.43
CA ALA A 768 27.40 28.28 28.15
C ALA A 768 25.88 28.01 28.05
N SER A 769 25.03 29.05 28.07
CA SER A 769 23.56 28.89 28.01
C SER A 769 22.91 29.22 26.67
N THR A 770 23.63 29.70 25.65
CA THR A 770 23.02 30.27 24.44
C THR A 770 22.55 29.24 23.40
N ILE A 771 22.68 27.92 23.64
CA ILE A 771 22.12 26.88 22.74
C ILE A 771 20.89 26.20 23.34
N ALA A 772 20.72 26.23 24.67
CA ALA A 772 19.54 25.67 25.34
C ALA A 772 18.34 26.64 25.41
N GLU A 773 18.57 27.92 25.11
CA GLU A 773 17.55 28.98 25.22
C GLU A 773 16.82 29.27 23.89
N SER A 774 17.20 28.58 22.80
CA SER A 774 16.64 28.80 21.45
C SER A 774 15.71 27.69 20.94
N ILE A 775 15.33 26.71 21.76
CA ILE A 775 14.51 25.52 21.38
C ILE A 775 13.02 25.67 21.77
N ARG A 776 12.55 26.90 22.01
CA ARG A 776 11.14 27.18 22.42
C ARG A 776 10.43 28.26 21.59
N SER A 777 10.76 28.45 20.31
CA SER A 777 10.02 29.41 19.48
C SER A 777 8.69 28.81 19.01
N VAL A 778 7.58 29.27 19.58
CA VAL A 778 6.23 29.07 19.03
C VAL A 778 6.22 29.59 17.59
N VAL A 779 5.75 28.78 16.66
CA VAL A 779 5.68 29.15 15.23
C VAL A 779 4.45 30.02 15.02
N ASP A 780 4.59 31.13 14.31
CA ASP A 780 3.43 31.89 13.86
C ASP A 780 2.54 30.96 12.99
N PRO A 781 1.24 30.84 13.26
CA PRO A 781 0.31 30.07 12.44
C PRO A 781 0.43 30.33 10.94
N ALA A 782 0.80 31.54 10.54
CA ALA A 782 1.04 31.91 9.14
C ALA A 782 2.29 31.26 8.53
N ASP A 783 3.26 30.82 9.34
CA ASP A 783 4.53 30.22 8.91
C ASP A 783 4.51 28.68 8.92
N ILE A 784 3.44 28.08 9.44
CA ILE A 784 3.22 26.63 9.38
C ILE A 784 3.01 26.21 7.92
N MET A 785 3.80 25.24 7.46
CA MET A 785 3.63 24.62 6.15
C MET A 785 2.79 23.34 6.24
N LEU A 786 3.11 22.49 7.23
CA LEU A 786 2.53 21.17 7.38
C LEU A 786 2.57 20.72 8.84
N VAL A 787 1.45 20.21 9.35
CA VAL A 787 1.42 19.49 10.63
C VAL A 787 1.95 18.08 10.42
N LEU A 788 3.04 17.76 11.12
CA LEU A 788 3.69 16.45 11.12
C LEU A 788 3.10 15.55 12.21
N TRP A 789 2.83 16.12 13.39
CA TRP A 789 2.17 15.46 14.51
C TRP A 789 1.08 16.36 15.08
N PRO A 790 -0.13 15.84 15.34
CA PRO A 790 -1.22 16.65 15.87
C PRO A 790 -0.94 17.14 17.29
N SER A 791 -1.57 18.25 17.66
CA SER A 791 -1.75 18.55 19.07
C SER A 791 -2.79 17.58 19.64
N MET A 792 -2.50 16.94 20.76
CA MET A 792 -3.47 16.06 21.40
C MET A 792 -4.27 16.89 22.38
N CYS A 793 -5.59 16.96 22.21
CA CYS A 793 -6.46 17.86 22.93
C CYS A 793 -7.51 17.09 23.73
N ALA A 794 -8.04 17.70 24.79
CA ALA A 794 -9.19 17.21 25.53
C ALA A 794 -10.08 18.39 25.95
N VAL A 795 -11.37 18.14 26.18
CA VAL A 795 -12.28 19.18 26.68
C VAL A 795 -12.17 19.23 28.21
N GLU A 796 -11.73 20.36 28.74
CA GLU A 796 -11.69 20.64 30.17
C GLU A 796 -12.55 21.87 30.46
N ASN A 797 -13.53 21.73 31.36
CA ASN A 797 -14.47 22.81 31.72
C ASN A 797 -15.23 23.43 30.52
N GLY A 798 -15.41 22.68 29.43
CA GLY A 798 -16.11 23.13 28.22
C GLY A 798 -15.22 23.84 27.20
N GLU A 799 -13.91 23.99 27.48
CA GLU A 799 -12.92 24.53 26.55
C GLU A 799 -11.98 23.42 26.06
N LEU A 800 -11.55 23.50 24.81
CA LEU A 800 -10.61 22.55 24.23
C LEU A 800 -9.19 22.94 24.67
N VAL A 801 -8.53 22.06 25.42
CA VAL A 801 -7.18 22.28 25.97
C VAL A 801 -6.19 21.31 25.34
N SER A 802 -5.00 21.79 24.96
CA SER A 802 -3.91 20.93 24.49
C SER A 802 -3.26 20.18 25.65
N ILE A 803 -3.26 18.85 25.58
CA ILE A 803 -2.51 17.95 26.46
C ILE A 803 -1.04 17.85 26.01
N THR A 804 -0.80 17.77 24.70
CA THR A 804 0.54 17.83 24.10
C THR A 804 0.58 18.86 22.98
N GLN A 805 1.70 19.57 22.86
CA GLN A 805 1.92 20.49 21.74
C GLN A 805 2.03 19.72 20.42
N GLY A 806 1.47 20.29 19.36
CA GLY A 806 1.57 19.73 18.02
C GLY A 806 2.92 20.08 17.37
N LEU A 807 3.40 19.20 16.50
CA LEU A 807 4.68 19.37 15.80
C LEU A 807 4.44 19.69 14.33
N VAL A 808 5.11 20.75 13.87
CA VAL A 808 4.95 21.29 12.51
C VAL A 808 6.28 21.39 11.79
N MET A 809 6.20 21.38 10.46
CA MET A 809 7.23 21.87 9.58
C MET A 809 6.94 23.33 9.25
N ALA A 810 7.91 24.20 9.50
CA ALA A 810 7.84 25.60 9.10
C ALA A 810 8.13 25.74 7.59
N LYS A 811 7.55 26.77 6.95
CA LYS A 811 7.79 27.10 5.54
C LYS A 811 9.28 27.25 5.21
N GLU A 812 10.06 27.81 6.13
CA GLU A 812 11.49 28.03 5.91
C GLU A 812 12.30 26.73 5.85
N GLN A 813 11.90 25.68 6.57
CA GLN A 813 12.59 24.38 6.51
C GLN A 813 12.45 23.71 5.14
N ALA A 814 11.39 24.03 4.40
CA ALA A 814 11.16 23.49 3.05
C ALA A 814 11.81 24.33 1.95
N SER A 815 12.35 25.52 2.27
CA SER A 815 12.88 26.48 1.31
C SER A 815 13.95 25.89 0.38
N ALA A 816 14.93 25.16 0.92
CA ALA A 816 15.99 24.53 0.12
C ALA A 816 15.45 23.44 -0.82
N ALA A 817 14.46 22.65 -0.38
CA ALA A 817 13.84 21.61 -1.19
C ALA A 817 12.99 22.19 -2.35
N PHE A 818 12.32 23.33 -2.15
CA PHE A 818 11.63 24.02 -3.24
C PHE A 818 12.60 24.54 -4.31
N ASP A 819 13.75 25.05 -3.88
CA ASP A 819 14.79 25.54 -4.78
C ASP A 819 15.36 24.38 -5.63
N GLU A 820 15.54 23.19 -5.04
CA GLU A 820 15.95 21.97 -5.75
C GLU A 820 14.94 21.47 -6.80
N GLU A 821 13.63 21.50 -6.50
CA GLU A 821 12.60 21.15 -7.51
C GLU A 821 12.51 22.19 -8.64
N GLY A 822 13.22 23.33 -8.55
CA GLY A 822 13.11 24.45 -9.48
C GLY A 822 11.72 25.10 -9.46
N ARG A 823 10.97 24.95 -8.36
CA ARG A 823 9.59 25.44 -8.24
C ARG A 823 9.50 26.69 -7.38
N ARG A 824 8.55 27.55 -7.71
CA ARG A 824 8.25 28.74 -6.92
C ARG A 824 7.68 28.33 -5.56
N ARG A 825 8.21 28.95 -4.50
CA ARG A 825 7.72 28.82 -3.13
C ARG A 825 6.28 29.37 -3.06
N PRO A 826 5.25 28.54 -2.78
CA PRO A 826 3.84 28.94 -2.90
C PRO A 826 3.41 30.10 -1.99
N TRP A 827 4.13 30.33 -0.89
CA TRP A 827 3.84 31.37 0.09
C TRP A 827 4.51 32.73 -0.20
N LEU A 828 5.51 32.78 -1.09
CA LEU A 828 6.03 34.07 -1.57
C LEU A 828 5.08 34.61 -2.64
N LYS A 829 4.11 35.45 -2.25
CA LYS A 829 3.38 36.30 -3.19
C LYS A 829 4.33 37.37 -3.75
N ASP A 830 4.35 37.52 -5.07
CA ASP A 830 5.12 38.54 -5.80
C ASP A 830 4.68 39.96 -5.36
N HIS A 831 5.31 40.50 -4.31
CA HIS A 831 5.18 41.91 -3.93
C HIS A 831 6.20 42.81 -4.63
N LYS A 832 6.87 42.33 -5.68
CA LYS A 832 7.70 43.18 -6.54
C LYS A 832 6.94 43.53 -7.81
N LYS A 833 6.44 44.77 -7.81
CA LYS A 833 6.03 45.51 -9.02
C LYS A 833 7.02 45.20 -10.13
N ARG A 834 6.48 44.69 -11.23
CA ARG A 834 7.11 44.50 -12.54
C ARG A 834 7.86 45.77 -12.95
N ALA A 835 9.16 45.84 -12.63
CA ALA A 835 10.05 46.81 -13.23
C ALA A 835 10.22 46.39 -14.69
N ARG A 836 9.52 47.08 -15.59
CA ARG A 836 9.74 46.96 -17.04
C ARG A 836 11.19 47.37 -17.32
N SER A 837 12.04 46.42 -17.68
CA SER A 837 13.24 46.73 -18.44
C SER A 837 12.79 47.12 -19.85
N MET A 838 12.76 48.42 -20.11
CA MET A 838 12.49 49.01 -21.41
C MET A 838 13.78 49.03 -22.23
N SER A 839 13.69 48.46 -23.43
CA SER A 839 14.54 48.80 -24.57
C SER A 839 14.62 50.32 -24.75
N GLN A 840 15.84 50.86 -24.81
CA GLN A 840 16.11 52.15 -25.44
C GLN A 840 17.24 51.99 -26.46
N SER A 841 16.83 51.94 -27.73
CA SER A 841 17.67 52.29 -28.87
C SER A 841 17.60 53.81 -29.08
N ARG A 842 18.72 54.52 -28.95
CA ARG A 842 19.08 55.68 -29.79
C ARG A 842 20.51 56.21 -29.53
N LYS A 843 21.34 56.07 -30.57
CA LYS A 843 22.34 57.00 -31.16
C LYS A 843 23.25 57.86 -30.27
N GLY A 844 24.57 57.76 -30.52
CA GLY A 844 25.42 58.95 -30.68
C GLY A 844 26.94 58.84 -30.43
N SER A 845 27.72 58.66 -31.52
CA SER A 845 29.02 59.31 -31.84
C SER A 845 30.40 58.66 -31.49
N GLY A 846 31.25 58.65 -32.55
CA GLY A 846 32.73 58.59 -32.57
C GLY A 846 33.34 57.18 -32.60
N SER A 847 34.25 56.76 -33.49
CA SER A 847 34.97 57.30 -34.66
C SER A 847 35.67 56.07 -35.30
N GLY A 848 35.49 55.76 -36.58
CA GLY A 848 36.52 56.06 -37.58
C GLY A 848 36.97 54.80 -38.35
N SER A 849 36.61 54.68 -39.63
CA SER A 849 37.50 54.19 -40.69
C SER A 849 36.84 54.32 -42.06
N ALA A 850 37.69 54.60 -43.04
CA ALA A 850 37.40 55.40 -44.20
C ALA A 850 37.07 54.59 -45.47
N ALA A 851 36.44 55.32 -46.41
CA ALA A 851 36.55 55.22 -47.87
C ALA A 851 36.09 53.92 -48.60
N GLY A 852 35.30 53.97 -49.68
CA GLY A 852 34.76 55.13 -50.39
C GLY A 852 33.85 54.73 -51.56
N GLY A 853 33.31 55.75 -52.24
CA GLY A 853 32.90 55.67 -53.64
C GLY A 853 31.42 55.40 -53.95
N SER A 854 30.57 56.41 -53.79
CA SER A 854 29.40 56.67 -54.66
C SER A 854 29.81 57.82 -55.63
N PRO A 855 28.97 58.46 -56.48
CA PRO A 855 27.54 58.25 -56.82
C PRO A 855 27.20 58.51 -58.32
N ARG A 856 25.91 58.44 -58.69
CA ARG A 856 25.21 59.62 -59.23
C ARG A 856 23.68 59.48 -59.27
N SER A 857 23.07 60.37 -58.51
CA SER A 857 21.67 60.78 -58.47
C SER A 857 21.33 61.79 -59.58
N ALA A 858 20.07 61.84 -60.04
CA ALA A 858 19.23 63.06 -60.03
C ALA A 858 17.82 62.83 -60.64
N LYS A 859 16.80 62.64 -59.78
CA LYS A 859 15.65 63.56 -59.48
C LYS A 859 14.74 64.12 -60.62
N PRO A 860 13.51 64.60 -60.28
CA PRO A 860 12.20 64.16 -60.84
C PRO A 860 11.42 65.38 -61.45
N PRO A 861 10.10 65.65 -61.20
CA PRO A 861 8.84 64.88 -61.09
C PRO A 861 7.75 65.40 -62.07
N PHE A 862 6.51 64.84 -62.09
CA PHE A 862 5.25 65.63 -62.06
C PHE A 862 3.99 64.73 -62.00
N LEU A 863 2.99 65.19 -61.24
CA LEU A 863 1.65 64.63 -61.02
C LEU A 863 0.66 65.02 -62.13
N ALA A 864 -0.32 64.15 -62.43
CA ALA A 864 -1.78 64.37 -62.30
C ALA A 864 -2.65 63.61 -63.34
N HIS A 865 -3.77 63.07 -62.83
CA HIS A 865 -5.02 62.56 -63.45
C HIS A 865 -5.68 63.49 -64.53
N PRO A 866 -6.89 63.23 -65.13
CA PRO A 866 -7.96 62.22 -64.87
C PRO A 866 -8.75 61.64 -66.10
N HIS A 867 -9.78 60.83 -65.79
CA HIS A 867 -11.12 60.66 -66.44
C HIS A 867 -11.50 59.45 -67.34
N ALA A 868 -12.25 58.53 -66.71
CA ALA A 868 -13.47 57.73 -67.02
C ALA A 868 -14.18 57.69 -68.41
N ARG A 869 -14.74 56.49 -68.75
CA ARG A 869 -16.15 56.17 -69.17
C ARG A 869 -16.33 54.64 -69.49
N THR A 870 -17.23 53.89 -68.81
CA THR A 870 -18.61 53.36 -69.18
C THR A 870 -18.61 52.29 -70.30
N GLU A 871 -19.33 51.16 -70.35
CA GLU A 871 -20.70 50.67 -69.97
C GLU A 871 -20.68 49.11 -69.75
N GLY A 872 -21.52 48.44 -68.94
CA GLY A 872 -22.88 47.88 -69.24
C GLY A 872 -22.81 46.57 -70.08
N ASP A 873 -23.39 45.40 -69.80
CA ASP A 873 -24.71 45.03 -69.26
C ASP A 873 -24.79 43.49 -68.92
N ALA A 874 -25.87 43.07 -68.24
CA ALA A 874 -26.12 41.82 -67.52
C ALA A 874 -26.65 40.61 -68.33
N GLY A 875 -26.44 39.39 -67.80
CA GLY A 875 -27.49 38.41 -67.42
C GLY A 875 -27.85 37.40 -68.52
N GLY A 876 -28.21 36.13 -68.31
CA GLY A 876 -28.42 35.27 -67.15
C GLY A 876 -29.19 34.02 -67.64
N GLY A 877 -28.91 32.85 -67.03
CA GLY A 877 -29.91 31.79 -66.82
C GLY A 877 -30.21 30.76 -67.92
N GLY A 878 -30.19 29.47 -67.53
CA GLY A 878 -31.38 28.63 -67.72
C GLY A 878 -31.29 27.35 -68.56
N ARG A 879 -30.78 26.28 -67.94
CA ARG A 879 -31.45 24.97 -67.75
C ARG A 879 -32.20 24.26 -68.92
N ALA A 880 -31.75 23.01 -69.14
CA ALA A 880 -32.48 21.74 -68.98
C ALA A 880 -32.82 20.88 -70.22
N ALA A 881 -32.62 19.55 -69.99
CA ALA A 881 -33.33 18.40 -70.55
C ALA A 881 -33.07 18.06 -72.05
N SER A 882 -33.01 16.82 -72.52
CA SER A 882 -33.10 15.46 -71.96
C SER A 882 -32.90 14.48 -73.13
N ARG A 883 -32.43 13.26 -72.81
CA ARG A 883 -32.79 11.95 -73.43
C ARG A 883 -32.16 11.46 -74.76
N ASN A 884 -31.56 10.28 -74.58
CA ASN A 884 -31.78 8.99 -75.29
C ASN A 884 -31.01 8.63 -76.57
N GLY A 885 -30.50 7.39 -76.54
CA GLY A 885 -30.32 6.48 -77.69
C GLY A 885 -28.84 6.16 -77.95
N SER A 886 -28.24 5.12 -77.38
CA SER A 886 -28.25 3.69 -77.78
C SER A 886 -27.67 3.38 -79.17
N ALA A 887 -26.89 2.29 -79.19
CA ALA A 887 -26.42 1.47 -80.32
C ALA A 887 -25.10 1.90 -80.98
N VAL A 888 -24.13 1.06 -81.34
CA VAL A 888 -23.75 -0.37 -81.13
C VAL A 888 -22.62 -0.59 -82.14
N SER A 889 -21.61 -1.36 -81.72
CA SER A 889 -20.70 -2.21 -82.51
C SER A 889 -19.67 -1.66 -83.51
N ASP A 890 -18.49 -2.29 -83.37
CA ASP A 890 -17.56 -2.79 -84.40
C ASP A 890 -16.82 -1.76 -85.28
N GLU A 891 -15.56 -1.96 -85.70
CA GLU A 891 -14.64 -3.08 -85.66
C GLU A 891 -13.22 -2.52 -85.91
N ARG A 892 -12.24 -3.42 -85.83
CA ARG A 892 -10.81 -3.29 -86.09
C ARG A 892 -10.47 -2.59 -87.42
N ASP A 893 -9.40 -1.81 -87.43
CA ASP A 893 -8.06 -2.18 -87.94
C ASP A 893 -6.99 -1.21 -87.41
#